data_AF-A0A2P6NMT9-F1
#
_entry.id   AF-A0A2P6NMT9-F1
#
_cell.length_a   1.000
_cell.length_b   1.000
_cell.length_c   1.000
_cell.angle_alpha   90.00
_cell.angle_beta   90.00
_cell.angle_gamma   90.00
#
_symmetry.space_group_name_H-M   'P 1'
#
loop_
_entity.id
_entity.type
_entity.pdbx_description
1 polymer ?
#
loop_
_entity_poly.entity_id
_entity_poly.type
_entity_poly.pdbx_seq_one_letter_code
_entity_poly.pdbx_strand_id
1 'polypeptide(L)'
;MGRRIRGMSCKADLNRPYEGKVSGCVTFSGVLIVTQVNSIPMLSSALFTSLKMFCCLSVFAVSLNFPMSRRCQADRLLSTLSAKRNHSFPNMVLTPSKSLLLFVIALAGSTLLLSSQDVDSASSGRELLGLIPSSSSRSTFTNGTVSNRLCALDENGDCHLMGYMEAVLRMSIIAFVMVPLAFLAFWVVCIGRCCCNCFGGWQRTPDNVCYGTRCCGNECLSSEFQGYSMWSVYTVRVLTVVCFIALIAAVIPGIIGNSRVSKGMKGPTNNVMNFTDDLQAKLQTIVGELQTIPYTKDVNNSLDGVYTVFSDSRAQVQKVDVQVNLVDQYRNAVYITLLVLAPIVVLVGILGGLFNIWKLTWSASMFLFLISTLIWSIFAIHYPLLIVTTDSCHEMNILNDNVIRANTSASLGLPFVTNQTSALEELIPILKCSDNRLDSLKKDIEDALDSAYTQACSEDRLQTVCLIANNNITTAAKLKCPLLANKIMQQTVCRNMQKYVDTKDIAYCKVAASLVANMSVLDFDYSSLRCEIVSIEDCEKGNCSDTATKITSDIAINLDILTRYIEILRVEIYPLLGCFLFAPLVSSLTDVVCHQLSPGFEMVETSLLCICIILIPTTILLFLASKRWRRDALQRDYSYVALADGYTINNHEYHSQAYK
;
A
#
# COMPACT_ATOMS: atom_id res chain seq x y z
N MET A 1 -63.59 -21.70 -5.33
CA MET A 1 -62.72 -20.54 -4.99
C MET A 1 -61.29 -21.05 -5.07
N GLY A 2 -60.44 -20.83 -6.08
CA GLY A 2 -60.28 -19.78 -7.10
C GLY A 2 -58.81 -19.33 -6.98
N ARG A 3 -57.94 -19.28 -8.00
CA ARG A 3 -57.97 -19.58 -9.44
C ARG A 3 -56.55 -20.03 -9.83
N ARG A 4 -56.47 -20.92 -10.81
CA ARG A 4 -55.28 -21.20 -11.64
C ARG A 4 -55.61 -20.61 -13.03
N ILE A 5 -54.74 -19.78 -13.61
CA ILE A 5 -54.83 -19.35 -15.01
C ILE A 5 -53.46 -19.53 -15.68
N ARG A 6 -53.52 -20.11 -16.89
CA ARG A 6 -52.45 -20.36 -17.86
C ARG A 6 -52.31 -19.20 -18.85
N GLY A 7 -51.20 -19.23 -19.63
CA GLY A 7 -51.06 -18.63 -20.96
C GLY A 7 -50.17 -17.38 -20.94
N MET A 8 -49.29 -17.08 -21.89
CA MET A 8 -49.07 -17.44 -23.31
C MET A 8 -47.61 -17.00 -23.62
N SER A 9 -46.76 -17.74 -24.35
CA SER A 9 -46.67 -17.98 -25.80
C SER A 9 -45.42 -17.31 -26.38
N CYS A 10 -44.71 -18.08 -27.21
CA CYS A 10 -43.46 -17.78 -27.91
C CYS A 10 -43.56 -16.64 -28.94
N LYS A 11 -42.42 -16.02 -29.24
CA LYS A 11 -42.03 -15.76 -30.64
C LYS A 11 -40.51 -15.69 -30.79
N ALA A 12 -39.98 -16.64 -31.55
CA ALA A 12 -38.69 -16.54 -32.21
C ALA A 12 -38.95 -15.90 -33.58
N ASP A 13 -38.06 -14.99 -34.01
CA ASP A 13 -37.87 -14.69 -35.42
C ASP A 13 -36.38 -14.40 -35.67
N LEU A 14 -35.80 -15.26 -36.51
CA LEU A 14 -34.55 -15.07 -37.23
C LEU A 14 -34.80 -14.10 -38.40
N ASN A 15 -33.95 -13.08 -38.58
CA ASN A 15 -33.15 -12.89 -39.80
C ASN A 15 -32.55 -11.48 -39.95
N ARG A 16 -31.30 -11.49 -40.48
CA ARG A 16 -30.62 -10.50 -41.37
C ARG A 16 -29.65 -9.45 -40.77
N PRO A 17 -28.66 -8.99 -41.58
CA PRO A 17 -27.24 -9.08 -41.23
C PRO A 17 -26.47 -7.75 -41.26
N TYR A 18 -25.18 -7.81 -40.91
CA TYR A 18 -24.08 -6.84 -41.17
C TYR A 18 -24.32 -5.37 -40.79
N GLU A 19 -23.56 -4.88 -39.80
CA GLU A 19 -22.64 -3.74 -39.98
C GLU A 19 -21.72 -3.60 -38.76
N GLY A 20 -20.42 -3.49 -39.03
CA GLY A 20 -19.41 -3.32 -38.01
C GLY A 20 -19.49 -1.94 -37.36
N LYS A 21 -19.37 -1.92 -36.03
CA LYS A 21 -18.84 -0.75 -35.31
C LYS A 21 -17.83 -1.23 -34.27
N VAL A 22 -16.58 -0.92 -34.57
CA VAL A 22 -15.51 -0.78 -33.59
C VAL A 22 -15.96 0.31 -32.63
N SER A 23 -16.34 -0.09 -31.42
CA SER A 23 -16.54 0.82 -30.29
C SER A 23 -15.52 0.43 -29.24
N GLY A 24 -14.32 0.99 -29.38
CA GLY A 24 -13.33 1.02 -28.31
C GLY A 24 -13.85 1.91 -27.19
N CYS A 25 -14.58 1.32 -26.24
CA CYS A 25 -14.75 1.90 -24.92
C CYS A 25 -13.43 1.69 -24.17
N VAL A 26 -12.52 2.66 -24.28
CA VAL A 26 -11.36 2.77 -23.38
C VAL A 26 -11.91 3.26 -22.04
N THR A 27 -12.31 2.34 -21.18
CA THR A 27 -12.55 2.62 -19.77
C THR A 27 -11.22 2.98 -19.11
N PHE A 28 -11.03 4.26 -18.80
CA PHE A 28 -9.99 4.76 -17.88
C PHE A 28 -10.13 4.02 -16.54
N SER A 29 -9.34 2.97 -16.37
CA SER A 29 -9.15 2.27 -15.10
C SER A 29 -7.87 2.82 -14.48
N GLY A 30 -8.01 3.94 -13.76
CA GLY A 30 -6.94 4.50 -12.94
C GLY A 30 -6.57 3.50 -11.86
N VAL A 31 -5.38 2.90 -12.00
CA VAL A 31 -4.79 1.96 -11.06
C VAL A 31 -4.23 2.77 -9.88
N LEU A 32 -5.08 3.10 -8.90
CA LEU A 32 -4.69 2.80 -7.53
C LEU A 32 -4.75 1.28 -7.45
N ILE A 33 -3.72 0.61 -6.95
CA ILE A 33 -3.71 -0.85 -6.83
C ILE A 33 -4.64 -1.28 -5.68
N VAL A 34 -5.93 -1.01 -5.85
CA VAL A 34 -7.02 -1.86 -5.43
C VAL A 34 -7.29 -2.68 -6.68
N THR A 35 -6.63 -3.84 -6.78
CA THR A 35 -7.00 -4.89 -7.75
C THR A 35 -8.51 -4.94 -7.91
N GLN A 36 -9.02 -5.22 -9.11
CA GLN A 36 -10.43 -5.62 -9.26
C GLN A 36 -10.77 -6.75 -8.27
N VAL A 37 -11.30 -6.39 -7.10
CA VAL A 37 -11.85 -7.29 -6.08
C VAL A 37 -13.28 -7.72 -6.48
N ASN A 38 -13.71 -7.46 -7.72
CA ASN A 38 -14.96 -8.01 -8.24
C ASN A 38 -14.88 -9.52 -8.52
N SER A 39 -13.69 -10.12 -8.47
CA SER A 39 -13.47 -11.57 -8.61
C SER A 39 -13.35 -12.31 -7.27
N ILE A 40 -13.58 -11.65 -6.13
CA ILE A 40 -13.50 -12.27 -4.79
C ILE A 40 -14.86 -12.41 -4.07
N PRO A 41 -15.98 -12.81 -4.71
CA PRO A 41 -17.10 -13.35 -3.94
C PRO A 41 -16.73 -14.72 -3.33
N MET A 42 -15.72 -15.41 -3.86
CA MET A 42 -15.33 -16.74 -3.39
C MET A 42 -14.59 -16.70 -2.05
N LEU A 43 -13.78 -15.68 -1.75
CA LEU A 43 -13.00 -15.61 -0.51
C LEU A 43 -13.80 -15.02 0.65
N SER A 44 -14.71 -14.06 0.41
CA SER A 44 -15.68 -13.65 1.44
C SER A 44 -16.64 -14.79 1.72
N SER A 45 -17.09 -15.55 0.70
CA SER A 45 -17.87 -16.76 0.93
C SER A 45 -17.06 -17.85 1.62
N ALA A 46 -15.78 -18.05 1.33
CA ALA A 46 -14.96 -19.09 1.96
C ALA A 46 -14.63 -18.72 3.41
N LEU A 47 -14.34 -17.44 3.71
CA LEU A 47 -14.17 -16.95 5.08
C LEU A 47 -15.51 -16.97 5.84
N PHE A 48 -16.62 -16.49 5.26
CA PHE A 48 -17.94 -16.55 5.90
C PHE A 48 -18.46 -17.98 6.03
N THR A 49 -18.16 -18.88 5.10
CA THR A 49 -18.50 -20.31 5.18
C THR A 49 -17.61 -20.99 6.20
N SER A 50 -16.34 -20.63 6.31
CA SER A 50 -15.45 -21.11 7.38
C SER A 50 -15.87 -20.58 8.74
N LEU A 51 -16.28 -19.30 8.85
CA LEU A 51 -16.83 -18.68 10.07
C LEU A 51 -18.23 -19.22 10.44
N LYS A 52 -19.09 -19.54 9.45
CA LYS A 52 -20.38 -20.22 9.69
C LYS A 52 -20.17 -21.68 10.08
N MET A 53 -19.25 -22.38 9.43
CA MET A 53 -18.82 -23.73 9.80
C MET A 53 -18.17 -23.71 11.20
N PHE A 54 -17.49 -22.62 11.58
CA PHE A 54 -16.92 -22.38 12.91
C PHE A 54 -17.99 -22.13 13.98
N CYS A 55 -19.04 -21.34 13.71
CA CYS A 55 -20.22 -21.24 14.59
C CYS A 55 -20.97 -22.58 14.71
N CYS A 56 -21.07 -23.36 13.63
CA CYS A 56 -21.66 -24.70 13.69
C CYS A 56 -20.78 -25.69 14.47
N LEU A 57 -19.44 -25.63 14.33
CA LEU A 57 -18.49 -26.51 15.01
C LEU A 57 -18.30 -26.17 16.49
N SER A 58 -18.38 -24.90 16.88
CA SER A 58 -18.35 -24.51 18.30
C SER A 58 -19.62 -24.96 19.02
N VAL A 59 -20.77 -24.89 18.35
CA VAL A 59 -22.03 -25.49 18.83
C VAL A 59 -21.98 -27.02 18.84
N PHE A 60 -21.30 -27.65 17.87
CA PHE A 60 -21.12 -29.11 17.83
C PHE A 60 -20.14 -29.62 18.91
N ALA A 61 -19.08 -28.87 19.21
CA ALA A 61 -18.10 -29.20 20.24
C ALA A 61 -18.65 -29.06 21.67
N VAL A 62 -19.59 -28.12 21.88
CA VAL A 62 -20.33 -27.99 23.14
C VAL A 62 -21.42 -29.07 23.28
N SER A 63 -21.91 -29.64 22.17
CA SER A 63 -23.00 -30.64 22.16
C SER A 63 -22.53 -32.10 22.21
N LEU A 64 -21.23 -32.39 22.12
CA LEU A 64 -20.68 -33.75 22.28
C LEU A 64 -20.50 -34.10 23.77
N ASN A 65 -21.63 -34.15 24.49
CA ASN A 65 -21.75 -34.75 25.81
C ASN A 65 -22.66 -35.99 25.69
N PHE A 66 -22.22 -37.01 24.93
CA PHE A 66 -22.90 -38.30 24.84
C PHE A 66 -22.03 -39.41 25.43
N PRO A 67 -22.56 -40.27 26.32
CA PRO A 67 -21.85 -41.45 26.79
C PRO A 67 -21.94 -42.55 25.72
N MET A 68 -20.86 -42.80 24.97
CA MET A 68 -20.77 -44.02 24.15
C MET A 68 -20.48 -45.23 25.03
N SER A 69 -21.53 -46.00 25.30
CA SER A 69 -21.49 -47.35 25.85
C SER A 69 -21.40 -48.38 24.71
N ARG A 70 -20.39 -49.25 24.80
CA ARG A 70 -20.22 -50.63 24.29
C ARG A 70 -20.99 -51.09 23.03
N ARG A 71 -20.26 -51.55 22.01
CA ARG A 71 -20.16 -52.97 21.55
C ARG A 71 -19.44 -53.04 20.20
N CYS A 72 -18.38 -53.86 20.12
CA CYS A 72 -17.97 -54.57 18.91
C CYS A 72 -17.33 -55.89 19.33
N GLN A 73 -18.14 -56.96 19.33
CA GLN A 73 -17.68 -58.34 19.17
C GLN A 73 -17.63 -58.61 17.66
N ALA A 74 -16.48 -59.03 17.14
CA ALA A 74 -16.36 -59.71 15.86
C ALA A 74 -15.04 -60.49 15.82
N ASP A 75 -15.18 -61.77 16.14
CA ASP A 75 -14.50 -63.00 15.72
C ASP A 75 -13.02 -63.09 15.32
N ARG A 76 -12.47 -64.19 15.87
CA ARG A 76 -11.26 -64.93 15.48
C ARG A 76 -11.44 -65.56 14.09
N LEU A 77 -10.40 -65.52 13.26
CA LEU A 77 -9.83 -66.69 12.58
C LEU A 77 -8.54 -66.30 11.84
N LEU A 78 -7.57 -67.23 11.87
CA LEU A 78 -6.28 -67.27 11.15
C LEU A 78 -5.03 -66.71 11.87
N SER A 79 -4.49 -67.54 12.77
CA SER A 79 -3.06 -67.91 12.74
C SER A 79 -2.81 -68.76 11.49
N THR A 80 -1.74 -68.63 10.70
CA THR A 80 -0.34 -68.89 11.02
C THR A 80 0.52 -68.43 9.82
N LEU A 81 1.66 -67.78 10.08
CA LEU A 81 2.97 -68.07 9.45
C LEU A 81 4.00 -67.03 9.92
N SER A 82 4.87 -67.49 10.81
CA SER A 82 6.05 -66.79 11.28
C SER A 82 7.15 -66.88 10.21
N ALA A 83 7.76 -65.74 9.85
CA ALA A 83 9.08 -65.72 9.20
C ALA A 83 9.90 -64.51 9.69
N LYS A 84 10.72 -64.81 10.70
CA LYS A 84 11.98 -64.20 11.13
C LYS A 84 12.60 -63.16 10.16
N ARG A 85 12.72 -61.89 10.58
CA ARG A 85 13.67 -60.93 9.99
C ARG A 85 14.21 -59.97 11.06
N ASN A 86 15.46 -60.21 11.48
CA ASN A 86 16.24 -59.30 12.32
C ASN A 86 16.84 -58.20 11.45
N HIS A 87 16.42 -56.95 11.64
CA HIS A 87 17.21 -55.78 11.25
C HIS A 87 17.29 -54.81 12.43
N SER A 88 18.49 -54.70 12.99
CA SER A 88 18.89 -53.68 13.93
C SER A 88 18.97 -52.32 13.22
N PHE A 89 18.03 -51.42 13.49
CA PHE A 89 18.19 -50.01 13.20
C PHE A 89 18.95 -49.33 14.35
N PRO A 90 19.93 -48.43 14.07
CA PRO A 90 20.63 -47.71 15.10
C PRO A 90 19.70 -46.67 15.75
N ASN A 91 19.53 -46.77 17.06
CA ASN A 91 18.82 -45.78 17.88
C ASN A 91 19.58 -44.45 17.84
N MET A 92 19.08 -43.49 17.06
CA MET A 92 19.54 -42.11 17.08
C MET A 92 18.89 -41.41 18.29
N VAL A 93 19.51 -41.55 19.46
CA VAL A 93 19.12 -40.84 20.69
C VAL A 93 19.59 -39.40 20.57
N LEU A 94 18.72 -38.49 20.11
CA LEU A 94 18.95 -37.05 20.26
C LEU A 94 18.87 -36.71 21.75
N THR A 95 20.00 -36.36 22.36
CA THR A 95 20.06 -35.89 23.75
C THR A 95 19.32 -34.54 23.87
N PRO A 96 18.45 -34.35 24.89
CA PRO A 96 17.57 -33.18 25.01
C PRO A 96 18.30 -31.82 25.04
N SER A 97 19.59 -31.79 25.39
CA SER A 97 20.42 -30.58 25.38
C SER A 97 20.64 -29.99 23.98
N LYS A 98 20.76 -30.83 22.94
CA LYS A 98 21.04 -30.36 21.57
C LYS A 98 19.81 -29.80 20.88
N SER A 99 18.64 -30.40 21.10
CA SER A 99 17.36 -29.89 20.60
C SER A 99 16.94 -28.60 21.31
N LEU A 100 17.23 -28.48 22.62
CA LEU A 100 17.01 -27.23 23.37
C LEU A 100 17.89 -26.10 22.82
N LEU A 101 19.16 -26.38 22.54
CA LEU A 101 20.09 -25.39 22.00
C LEU A 101 19.68 -24.89 20.61
N LEU A 102 19.33 -25.79 19.68
CA LEU A 102 18.84 -25.41 18.35
C LEU A 102 17.55 -24.58 18.42
N PHE A 103 16.66 -24.91 19.36
CA PHE A 103 15.42 -24.16 19.58
C PHE A 103 15.68 -22.77 20.18
N VAL A 104 16.60 -22.65 21.14
CA VAL A 104 17.01 -21.36 21.72
C VAL A 104 17.73 -20.51 20.67
N ILE A 105 18.54 -21.10 19.80
CA ILE A 105 19.18 -20.39 18.67
C ILE A 105 18.12 -19.91 17.67
N ALA A 106 17.11 -20.71 17.35
CA ALA A 106 16.00 -20.28 16.48
C ALA A 106 15.19 -19.14 17.11
N LEU A 107 14.92 -19.20 18.42
CA LEU A 107 14.26 -18.13 19.18
C LEU A 107 15.10 -16.87 19.27
N ALA A 108 16.39 -17.00 19.59
CA ALA A 108 17.35 -15.90 19.61
C ALA A 108 17.50 -15.26 18.23
N GLY A 109 17.55 -16.07 17.17
CA GLY A 109 17.54 -15.60 15.78
C GLY A 109 16.27 -14.83 15.44
N SER A 110 15.10 -15.35 15.82
CA SER A 110 13.82 -14.65 15.59
C SER A 110 13.69 -13.35 16.38
N THR A 111 14.26 -13.28 17.59
CA THR A 111 14.25 -12.05 18.41
C THR A 111 15.31 -11.04 17.95
N LEU A 112 16.46 -11.51 17.46
CA LEU A 112 17.48 -10.67 16.82
C LEU A 112 16.94 -10.05 15.52
N LEU A 113 16.24 -10.82 14.68
CA LEU A 113 15.54 -10.34 13.49
C LEU A 113 14.48 -9.26 13.80
N LEU A 114 13.88 -9.30 14.99
CA LEU A 114 12.93 -8.28 15.43
C LEU A 114 13.61 -7.04 16.05
N SER A 115 14.86 -7.14 16.49
CA SER A 115 15.59 -6.05 17.16
C SER A 115 16.41 -5.18 16.21
N SER A 116 16.72 -5.67 15.00
CA SER A 116 17.45 -4.90 14.01
C SER A 116 16.49 -3.91 13.31
N GLN A 117 16.42 -2.70 13.85
CA GLN A 117 15.71 -1.57 13.22
C GLN A 117 16.39 -1.06 11.94
N ASP A 118 17.58 -1.56 11.61
CA ASP A 118 18.24 -1.25 10.35
C ASP A 118 17.53 -2.01 9.21
N VAL A 119 16.78 -1.27 8.41
CA VAL A 119 16.06 -1.72 7.20
C VAL A 119 16.99 -2.52 6.26
N ASP A 120 18.29 -2.23 6.29
CA ASP A 120 19.31 -2.94 5.49
C ASP A 120 19.50 -4.41 5.92
N SER A 121 19.24 -4.76 7.18
CA SER A 121 19.39 -6.14 7.70
C SER A 121 18.21 -7.06 7.36
N ALA A 122 17.03 -6.50 7.09
CA ALA A 122 15.87 -7.27 6.61
C ALA A 122 16.06 -7.75 5.16
N SER A 123 16.78 -6.96 4.34
CA SER A 123 17.16 -7.34 2.97
C SER A 123 17.98 -8.65 2.96
N SER A 124 18.86 -8.83 3.95
CA SER A 124 19.75 -9.98 4.07
C SER A 124 18.99 -11.26 4.46
N GLY A 125 17.93 -11.16 5.25
CA GLY A 125 17.07 -12.30 5.59
C GLY A 125 16.26 -12.84 4.41
N ARG A 126 15.82 -11.94 3.51
CA ARG A 126 15.07 -12.31 2.29
C ARG A 126 15.98 -12.87 1.21
N GLU A 127 17.21 -12.36 1.11
CA GLU A 127 18.26 -12.90 0.26
C GLU A 127 18.64 -14.32 0.70
N LEU A 128 18.72 -14.57 2.01
CA LEU A 128 19.02 -15.90 2.59
C LEU A 128 17.96 -16.96 2.25
N LEU A 129 16.69 -16.56 2.14
CA LEU A 129 15.59 -17.44 1.74
C LEU A 129 15.44 -17.55 0.22
N GLY A 130 16.24 -16.82 -0.57
CA GLY A 130 16.11 -16.72 -2.02
C GLY A 130 14.75 -16.18 -2.48
N LEU A 131 14.04 -15.49 -1.57
CA LEU A 131 12.65 -15.06 -1.76
C LEU A 131 12.53 -13.74 -2.52
N ILE A 132 13.59 -12.94 -2.53
CA ILE A 132 13.72 -11.77 -3.40
C ILE A 132 15.05 -11.91 -4.15
N PRO A 133 15.04 -12.21 -5.45
CA PRO A 133 16.27 -12.18 -6.22
C PRO A 133 16.76 -10.73 -6.32
N SER A 134 18.03 -10.48 -6.00
CA SER A 134 18.72 -9.20 -6.14
C SER A 134 18.99 -8.82 -7.62
N SER A 135 18.43 -9.59 -8.57
CA SER A 135 18.50 -9.31 -10.00
C SER A 135 17.46 -8.27 -10.43
N SER A 136 17.81 -7.48 -11.47
CA SER A 136 16.91 -6.56 -12.18
C SER A 136 15.69 -7.25 -12.84
N SER A 137 15.61 -8.58 -12.75
CA SER A 137 14.53 -9.38 -13.32
C SER A 137 14.04 -10.48 -12.37
N ARG A 138 12.80 -10.91 -12.59
CA ARG A 138 12.11 -11.98 -11.86
C ARG A 138 11.70 -13.09 -12.82
N SER A 139 11.86 -14.33 -12.40
CA SER A 139 11.45 -15.48 -13.21
C SER A 139 9.92 -15.68 -13.22
N THR A 140 9.35 -15.98 -14.38
CA THR A 140 7.94 -16.39 -14.54
C THR A 140 7.80 -17.92 -14.52
N PHE A 141 6.58 -18.51 -14.54
CA PHE A 141 6.39 -19.96 -14.72
C PHE A 141 6.67 -20.41 -16.16
N THR A 142 6.44 -19.55 -17.15
CA THR A 142 6.51 -19.83 -18.60
C THR A 142 7.92 -19.74 -19.21
N ASN A 143 8.97 -19.84 -18.38
CA ASN A 143 10.41 -19.83 -18.75
C ASN A 143 11.00 -18.48 -19.24
N GLY A 144 10.38 -17.36 -18.87
CA GLY A 144 10.95 -16.02 -19.09
C GLY A 144 11.44 -15.36 -17.80
N THR A 145 12.08 -14.20 -17.97
CA THR A 145 12.31 -13.24 -16.88
C THR A 145 11.62 -11.93 -17.23
N VAL A 146 10.94 -11.33 -16.26
CA VAL A 146 10.29 -10.03 -16.37
C VAL A 146 11.02 -9.01 -15.51
N SER A 147 10.94 -7.73 -15.86
CA SER A 147 11.50 -6.64 -15.05
C SER A 147 10.96 -6.69 -13.61
N ASN A 148 11.80 -6.36 -12.62
CA ASN A 148 11.39 -6.25 -11.22
C ASN A 148 10.63 -4.94 -10.92
N ARG A 149 10.49 -4.06 -11.92
CA ARG A 149 9.71 -2.83 -11.85
C ARG A 149 8.21 -3.11 -11.75
N LEU A 150 7.46 -2.10 -11.30
CA LEU A 150 6.00 -2.22 -11.21
C LEU A 150 5.43 -2.59 -12.59
N CYS A 151 4.51 -3.56 -12.58
CA CYS A 151 3.91 -4.14 -13.78
C CYS A 151 4.90 -4.73 -14.81
N ALA A 152 6.13 -5.01 -14.38
CA ALA A 152 7.23 -5.46 -15.23
C ALA A 152 7.51 -4.50 -16.40
N LEU A 153 7.53 -3.19 -16.11
CA LEU A 153 7.89 -2.16 -17.09
C LEU A 153 9.26 -2.46 -17.72
N ASP A 154 9.29 -2.55 -19.04
CA ASP A 154 10.53 -2.74 -19.80
C ASP A 154 11.23 -1.41 -20.13
N GLU A 155 12.34 -1.49 -20.88
CA GLU A 155 13.12 -0.31 -21.28
C GLU A 155 12.38 0.60 -22.27
N ASN A 156 11.37 0.07 -22.98
CA ASN A 156 10.53 0.83 -23.90
C ASN A 156 9.37 1.55 -23.19
N GLY A 157 9.14 1.24 -21.91
CA GLY A 157 7.98 1.72 -21.16
C GLY A 157 6.73 0.85 -21.33
N ASP A 158 6.86 -0.35 -21.93
CA ASP A 158 5.74 -1.26 -22.09
C ASP A 158 5.50 -2.07 -20.79
N CYS A 159 4.25 -2.13 -20.36
CA CYS A 159 3.83 -2.74 -19.11
C CYS A 159 3.41 -4.21 -19.33
N HIS A 160 4.26 -5.16 -18.88
CA HIS A 160 4.02 -6.61 -19.01
C HIS A 160 3.25 -7.19 -17.81
N LEU A 161 2.04 -6.68 -17.56
CA LEU A 161 1.25 -6.97 -16.35
C LEU A 161 1.03 -8.48 -16.10
N MET A 162 0.76 -9.27 -17.14
CA MET A 162 0.51 -10.71 -16.98
C MET A 162 1.77 -11.45 -16.49
N GLY A 163 2.94 -11.14 -17.08
CA GLY A 163 4.21 -11.73 -16.63
C GLY A 163 4.60 -11.27 -15.23
N TYR A 164 4.28 -10.01 -14.88
CA TYR A 164 4.44 -9.50 -13.52
C TYR A 164 3.60 -10.27 -12.50
N MET A 165 2.30 -10.47 -12.77
CA MET A 165 1.41 -11.25 -11.89
C MET A 165 1.89 -12.69 -11.74
N GLU A 166 2.38 -13.29 -12.82
CA GLU A 166 2.96 -14.62 -12.83
C GLU A 166 4.18 -14.73 -11.90
N ALA A 167 5.09 -13.75 -11.98
CA ALA A 167 6.27 -13.68 -11.12
C ALA A 167 5.90 -13.47 -9.64
N VAL A 168 4.94 -12.57 -9.34
CA VAL A 168 4.45 -12.33 -7.97
C VAL A 168 3.80 -13.59 -7.39
N LEU A 169 2.97 -14.28 -8.18
CA LEU A 169 2.34 -15.53 -7.77
C LEU A 169 3.37 -16.64 -7.52
N ARG A 170 4.39 -16.74 -8.38
CA ARG A 170 5.49 -17.69 -8.23
C ARG A 170 6.24 -17.47 -6.91
N MET A 171 6.54 -16.23 -6.53
CA MET A 171 7.17 -15.93 -5.24
C MET A 171 6.26 -16.29 -4.05
N SER A 172 4.94 -16.22 -4.25
CA SER A 172 3.94 -16.49 -3.21
C SER A 172 3.56 -17.98 -3.08
N ILE A 173 4.04 -18.85 -3.97
CA ILE A 173 3.61 -20.26 -4.06
C ILE A 173 3.87 -21.03 -2.77
N ILE A 174 4.97 -20.75 -2.07
CA ILE A 174 5.34 -21.42 -0.82
C ILE A 174 4.27 -21.16 0.24
N ALA A 175 3.85 -19.89 0.38
CA ALA A 175 2.81 -19.51 1.33
C ALA A 175 1.48 -20.21 1.00
N PHE A 176 1.10 -20.27 -0.28
CA PHE A 176 -0.11 -20.96 -0.72
C PHE A 176 -0.06 -22.48 -0.51
N VAL A 177 1.10 -23.12 -0.65
CA VAL A 177 1.29 -24.56 -0.39
C VAL A 177 1.25 -24.87 1.11
N MET A 178 1.72 -23.96 1.96
CA MET A 178 1.68 -24.16 3.41
C MET A 178 0.27 -24.15 4.00
N VAL A 179 -0.69 -23.46 3.39
CA VAL A 179 -2.10 -23.46 3.81
C VAL A 179 -2.74 -24.86 3.81
N PRO A 180 -2.80 -25.60 2.68
CA PRO A 180 -3.35 -26.95 2.66
C PRO A 180 -2.49 -27.92 3.45
N LEU A 181 -1.16 -27.75 3.52
CA LEU A 181 -0.32 -28.59 4.38
C LEU A 181 -0.66 -28.45 5.87
N ALA A 182 -0.85 -27.21 6.36
CA ALA A 182 -1.27 -26.95 7.74
C ALA A 182 -2.67 -27.54 8.01
N PHE A 183 -3.59 -27.39 7.05
CA PHE A 183 -4.92 -27.97 7.15
C PHE A 183 -4.92 -29.51 7.14
N LEU A 184 -4.12 -30.14 6.27
CA LEU A 184 -3.98 -31.59 6.22
C LEU A 184 -3.31 -32.12 7.49
N ALA A 185 -2.32 -31.41 8.04
CA ALA A 185 -1.68 -31.79 9.29
C ALA A 185 -2.69 -31.90 10.45
N PHE A 186 -3.67 -30.99 10.53
CA PHE A 186 -4.77 -31.10 11.47
C PHE A 186 -5.53 -32.44 11.34
N TRP A 187 -5.94 -32.79 10.11
CA TRP A 187 -6.68 -34.03 9.86
C TRP A 187 -5.85 -35.28 10.11
N VAL A 188 -4.58 -35.29 9.70
CA VAL A 188 -3.65 -36.41 9.94
C VAL A 188 -3.48 -36.65 11.43
N VAL A 189 -3.32 -35.59 12.23
CA VAL A 189 -3.21 -35.68 13.69
C VAL A 189 -4.53 -36.15 14.31
N CYS A 190 -5.67 -35.61 13.87
CA CYS A 190 -6.99 -36.02 14.34
C CYS A 190 -7.27 -37.51 14.04
N ILE A 191 -7.12 -37.95 12.79
CA ILE A 191 -7.36 -39.34 12.37
C ILE A 191 -6.36 -40.28 13.03
N GLY A 192 -5.08 -39.96 12.98
CA GLY A 192 -4.03 -40.81 13.54
C GLY A 192 -4.15 -40.96 15.06
N ARG A 193 -4.76 -39.98 15.76
CA ARG A 193 -5.02 -40.08 17.20
C ARG A 193 -6.37 -40.73 17.51
N CYS A 194 -7.46 -40.32 16.86
CA CYS A 194 -8.81 -40.76 17.17
C CYS A 194 -9.13 -42.15 16.59
N CYS A 195 -8.67 -42.44 15.37
CA CYS A 195 -9.00 -43.67 14.65
C CYS A 195 -7.89 -44.73 14.76
N CYS A 196 -6.62 -44.31 14.64
CA CYS A 196 -5.52 -45.26 14.50
C CYS A 196 -4.69 -45.46 15.79
N ASN A 197 -4.87 -44.62 16.82
CA ASN A 197 -4.01 -44.56 18.01
C ASN A 197 -2.50 -44.38 17.72
N CYS A 198 -2.07 -44.15 16.48
CA CYS A 198 -0.67 -44.01 16.06
C CYS A 198 0.04 -42.79 16.69
N PHE A 199 -0.69 -41.70 16.96
CA PHE A 199 -0.15 -40.54 17.69
C PHE A 199 -0.42 -40.64 19.21
N GLY A 200 -0.32 -41.88 19.69
CA GLY A 200 -0.41 -42.36 21.07
C GLY A 200 -1.81 -42.28 21.71
N GLY A 201 -2.87 -42.21 20.91
CA GLY A 201 -4.25 -42.45 21.33
C GLY A 201 -4.89 -41.51 22.36
N TRP A 202 -6.16 -41.79 22.68
CA TRP A 202 -6.98 -41.02 23.63
C TRP A 202 -6.88 -41.53 25.08
N GLN A 203 -6.79 -42.85 25.22
CA GLN A 203 -6.62 -43.54 26.49
C GLN A 203 -5.19 -43.31 27.02
N ARG A 204 -5.05 -43.33 28.34
CA ARG A 204 -3.75 -43.55 29.01
C ARG A 204 -3.16 -44.79 28.33
N THR A 205 -1.87 -44.80 27.98
CA THR A 205 -1.22 -46.02 27.49
C THR A 205 -1.63 -47.14 28.45
N PRO A 206 -2.52 -48.07 28.05
CA PRO A 206 -3.03 -49.06 28.98
C PRO A 206 -1.82 -49.90 29.41
N ASP A 207 -1.95 -50.63 30.52
CA ASP A 207 -0.94 -51.56 31.03
C ASP A 207 -0.45 -52.58 29.97
N ASN A 208 -1.14 -52.64 28.83
CA ASN A 208 -0.65 -53.19 27.58
C ASN A 208 -0.08 -52.06 26.71
N VAL A 209 1.23 -51.85 26.76
CA VAL A 209 1.99 -51.00 25.83
C VAL A 209 1.93 -51.63 24.43
N CYS A 210 0.78 -51.53 23.81
CA CYS A 210 0.54 -51.90 22.44
C CYS A 210 0.50 -50.62 21.63
N TYR A 211 1.66 -50.14 21.17
CA TYR A 211 1.67 -49.32 19.97
C TYR A 211 1.14 -50.19 18.83
N GLY A 212 -0.15 -50.06 18.53
CA GLY A 212 -0.76 -50.65 17.33
C GLY A 212 -0.90 -52.17 17.32
N THR A 213 -1.64 -52.78 18.25
CA THR A 213 -2.10 -54.18 18.09
C THR A 213 -2.90 -54.40 16.82
N ARG A 214 -3.50 -53.34 16.26
CA ARG A 214 -4.17 -53.38 14.94
C ARG A 214 -3.32 -52.88 13.77
N CYS A 215 -2.17 -52.22 14.00
CA CYS A 215 -1.36 -51.64 12.92
C CYS A 215 0.01 -52.31 12.72
N CYS A 216 0.54 -53.06 13.70
CA CYS A 216 1.93 -53.56 13.62
C CYS A 216 2.14 -54.99 14.12
N GLY A 217 1.09 -55.82 14.25
CA GLY A 217 1.18 -57.29 14.32
C GLY A 217 2.02 -57.93 15.45
N ASN A 218 2.60 -57.14 16.36
CA ASN A 218 3.51 -57.63 17.38
C ASN A 218 2.79 -57.82 18.73
N GLU A 219 3.03 -58.96 19.36
CA GLU A 219 2.57 -59.30 20.71
C GLU A 219 3.21 -58.34 21.72
N CYS A 220 2.38 -57.73 22.56
CA CYS A 220 2.83 -56.73 23.51
C CYS A 220 3.38 -57.40 24.77
N LEU A 221 4.64 -57.11 25.08
CA LEU A 221 5.21 -57.44 26.39
C LEU A 221 4.56 -56.54 27.45
N SER A 222 3.79 -57.13 28.34
CA SER A 222 2.99 -56.49 29.39
C SER A 222 3.81 -56.04 30.61
N SER A 223 5.13 -55.84 30.48
CA SER A 223 5.97 -55.44 31.61
C SER A 223 6.32 -53.95 31.53
N GLU A 224 5.64 -53.19 32.39
CA GLU A 224 6.06 -51.93 33.00
C GLU A 224 6.14 -50.70 32.08
N PHE A 225 5.00 -50.04 31.87
CA PHE A 225 5.01 -48.63 31.50
C PHE A 225 5.49 -47.79 32.69
N GLN A 226 6.79 -47.51 32.75
CA GLN A 226 7.33 -46.50 33.66
C GLN A 226 6.79 -45.14 33.19
N GLY A 227 5.91 -44.52 33.99
CA GLY A 227 5.32 -43.20 33.70
C GLY A 227 6.36 -42.13 33.32
N TYR A 228 5.90 -40.97 32.83
CA TYR A 228 6.83 -39.93 32.36
C TYR A 228 7.76 -39.45 33.47
N SER A 229 9.04 -39.29 33.17
CA SER A 229 9.99 -38.69 34.12
C SER A 229 9.60 -37.25 34.45
N MET A 230 9.80 -36.84 35.71
CA MET A 230 9.51 -35.48 36.17
C MET A 230 10.15 -34.42 35.27
N TRP A 231 11.43 -34.61 34.91
CA TRP A 231 12.15 -33.74 33.99
C TRP A 231 11.46 -33.59 32.64
N SER A 232 10.95 -34.67 32.05
CA SER A 232 10.23 -34.65 30.78
C SER A 232 8.93 -33.83 30.83
N VAL A 233 8.27 -33.80 31.99
CA VAL A 233 7.06 -32.98 32.24
C VAL A 233 7.42 -31.52 32.42
N TYR A 234 8.43 -31.21 33.24
CA TYR A 234 8.91 -29.84 33.48
C TYR A 234 9.46 -29.20 32.20
N THR A 235 10.23 -29.92 31.39
CA THR A 235 10.77 -29.40 30.12
C THR A 235 9.66 -28.94 29.18
N VAL A 236 8.56 -29.70 29.05
CA VAL A 236 7.42 -29.28 28.21
C VAL A 236 6.75 -28.03 28.78
N ARG A 237 6.60 -27.92 30.10
CA ARG A 237 6.05 -26.70 30.74
C ARG A 237 6.89 -25.47 30.44
N VAL A 238 8.19 -25.55 30.71
CA VAL A 238 9.11 -24.43 30.49
C VAL A 238 9.14 -24.04 29.02
N LEU A 239 9.29 -25.02 28.11
CA LEU A 239 9.31 -24.76 26.67
C LEU A 239 8.01 -24.12 26.16
N THR A 240 6.84 -24.58 26.60
CA THR A 240 5.56 -23.97 26.21
C THR A 240 5.46 -22.52 26.68
N VAL A 241 5.91 -22.20 27.90
CA VAL A 241 5.94 -20.83 28.41
C VAL A 241 6.91 -19.95 27.61
N VAL A 242 8.09 -20.48 27.26
CA VAL A 242 9.07 -19.77 26.41
C VAL A 242 8.48 -19.49 25.02
N CYS A 243 7.83 -20.47 24.39
CA CYS A 243 7.13 -20.26 23.12
C CYS A 243 6.04 -19.19 23.23
N PHE A 244 5.30 -19.17 24.33
CA PHE A 244 4.24 -18.18 24.56
C PHE A 244 4.80 -16.76 24.67
N ILE A 245 5.90 -16.56 25.40
CA ILE A 245 6.58 -15.26 25.49
C ILE A 245 7.06 -14.81 24.11
N ALA A 246 7.66 -15.73 23.35
CA ALA A 246 8.11 -15.44 21.99
C ALA A 246 6.96 -15.11 21.04
N LEU A 247 5.83 -15.79 21.18
CA LEU A 247 4.61 -15.51 20.42
C LEU A 247 4.10 -14.09 20.70
N ILE A 248 4.08 -13.66 21.97
CA ILE A 248 3.71 -12.28 22.33
C ILE A 248 4.70 -11.27 21.69
N ALA A 249 6.00 -11.55 21.79
CA ALA A 249 7.02 -10.68 21.19
C ALA A 249 6.84 -10.53 19.68
N ALA A 250 6.48 -11.60 18.98
CA ALA A 250 6.21 -11.57 17.53
C ALA A 250 4.90 -10.84 17.17
N VAL A 251 3.90 -10.80 18.05
CA VAL A 251 2.60 -10.12 17.80
C VAL A 251 2.74 -8.59 17.83
N ILE A 252 3.59 -8.03 18.70
CA ILE A 252 3.79 -6.58 18.85
C ILE A 252 4.12 -5.87 17.52
N PRO A 253 5.17 -6.27 16.77
CA PRO A 253 5.49 -5.64 15.48
C PRO A 253 4.38 -5.85 14.45
N GLY A 254 3.64 -6.96 14.51
CA GLY A 254 2.48 -7.19 13.67
C GLY A 254 1.37 -6.17 13.88
N ILE A 255 1.05 -5.81 15.13
CA ILE A 255 0.04 -4.79 15.45
C ILE A 255 0.51 -3.41 15.00
N ILE A 256 1.78 -3.05 15.26
CA ILE A 256 2.37 -1.77 14.84
C ILE A 256 2.37 -1.67 13.31
N GLY A 257 2.86 -2.69 12.62
CA GLY A 257 2.89 -2.78 11.16
C GLY A 257 1.51 -2.65 10.57
N ASN A 258 0.51 -3.33 11.13
CA ASN A 258 -0.87 -3.25 10.64
C ASN A 258 -1.48 -1.84 10.79
N SER A 259 -1.16 -1.12 11.87
CA SER A 259 -1.54 0.30 12.01
C SER A 259 -0.87 1.18 10.95
N ARG A 260 0.41 0.93 10.64
CA ARG A 260 1.12 1.62 9.55
C ARG A 260 0.51 1.32 8.20
N VAL A 261 0.14 0.07 7.91
CA VAL A 261 -0.57 -0.29 6.67
C VAL A 261 -1.91 0.44 6.58
N SER A 262 -2.70 0.50 7.67
CA SER A 262 -3.99 1.23 7.67
C SER A 262 -3.82 2.72 7.35
N LYS A 263 -2.79 3.36 7.91
CA LYS A 263 -2.46 4.76 7.60
C LYS A 263 -1.96 4.91 6.16
N GLY A 264 -1.04 4.02 5.76
CA GLY A 264 -0.44 4.01 4.43
C GLY A 264 -1.41 3.69 3.30
N MET A 265 -2.51 2.98 3.56
CA MET A 265 -3.56 2.73 2.56
C MET A 265 -4.47 3.95 2.35
N LYS A 266 -4.73 4.74 3.40
CA LYS A 266 -5.58 5.94 3.34
C LYS A 266 -4.81 7.21 2.96
N GLY A 267 -3.51 7.23 3.20
CA GLY A 267 -2.67 8.38 2.88
C GLY A 267 -2.71 8.78 1.39
N PRO A 268 -2.64 7.85 0.41
CA PRO A 268 -2.61 8.22 -1.00
C PRO A 268 -3.91 8.87 -1.45
N THR A 269 -5.07 8.34 -1.02
CA THR A 269 -6.38 8.91 -1.36
C THR A 269 -6.55 10.30 -0.75
N ASN A 270 -6.18 10.48 0.53
CA ASN A 270 -6.21 11.78 1.19
C ASN A 270 -5.28 12.80 0.53
N ASN A 271 -4.06 12.39 0.18
CA ASN A 271 -3.09 13.27 -0.48
C ASN A 271 -3.57 13.73 -1.85
N VAL A 272 -4.15 12.82 -2.65
CA VAL A 272 -4.70 13.18 -3.96
C VAL A 272 -5.93 14.08 -3.82
N MET A 273 -6.82 13.83 -2.85
CA MET A 273 -7.98 14.70 -2.59
C MET A 273 -7.53 16.11 -2.16
N ASN A 274 -6.63 16.21 -1.19
CA ASN A 274 -6.10 17.50 -0.72
C ASN A 274 -5.39 18.25 -1.84
N PHE A 275 -4.56 17.55 -2.63
CA PHE A 275 -3.91 18.14 -3.78
C PHE A 275 -4.91 18.67 -4.82
N THR A 276 -5.97 17.91 -5.09
CA THR A 276 -7.02 18.34 -6.04
C THR A 276 -7.78 19.55 -5.51
N ASP A 277 -8.07 19.59 -4.22
CA ASP A 277 -8.74 20.73 -3.56
C ASP A 277 -7.86 21.98 -3.56
N ASP A 278 -6.58 21.84 -3.22
CA ASP A 278 -5.59 22.94 -3.25
C ASP A 278 -5.41 23.48 -4.67
N LEU A 279 -5.34 22.60 -5.67
CA LEU A 279 -5.18 22.98 -7.06
C LEU A 279 -6.44 23.65 -7.62
N GLN A 280 -7.62 23.14 -7.30
CA GLN A 280 -8.89 23.76 -7.68
C GLN A 280 -9.02 25.16 -7.05
N ALA A 281 -8.66 25.31 -5.77
CA ALA A 281 -8.66 26.60 -5.09
C ALA A 281 -7.68 27.58 -5.76
N LYS A 282 -6.46 27.16 -6.08
CA LYS A 282 -5.49 27.98 -6.81
C LYS A 282 -5.99 28.41 -8.19
N LEU A 283 -6.58 27.49 -8.96
CA LEU A 283 -7.15 27.81 -10.28
C LEU A 283 -8.32 28.80 -10.16
N GLN A 284 -9.18 28.65 -9.15
CA GLN A 284 -10.26 29.61 -8.88
C GLN A 284 -9.73 30.99 -8.51
N THR A 285 -8.64 31.08 -7.73
CA THR A 285 -7.96 32.35 -7.43
C THR A 285 -7.40 32.98 -8.70
N ILE A 286 -6.69 32.22 -9.54
CA ILE A 286 -6.13 32.72 -10.81
C ILE A 286 -7.24 33.22 -11.73
N VAL A 287 -8.33 32.46 -11.86
CA VAL A 287 -9.51 32.88 -12.64
C VAL A 287 -10.09 34.16 -12.08
N GLY A 288 -10.29 34.23 -10.77
CA GLY A 288 -10.82 35.41 -10.10
C GLY A 288 -9.96 36.64 -10.39
N GLU A 289 -8.63 36.50 -10.31
CA GLU A 289 -7.69 37.56 -10.65
C GLU A 289 -7.74 37.93 -12.13
N LEU A 290 -7.71 36.97 -13.05
CA LEU A 290 -7.79 37.21 -14.50
C LEU A 290 -9.12 37.88 -14.88
N GLN A 291 -10.24 37.55 -14.24
CA GLN A 291 -11.53 38.20 -14.48
C GLN A 291 -11.55 39.68 -14.03
N THR A 292 -10.68 40.07 -13.09
CA THR A 292 -10.53 41.49 -12.71
C THR A 292 -9.77 42.31 -13.76
N ILE A 293 -9.02 41.66 -14.64
CA ILE A 293 -8.18 42.32 -15.64
C ILE A 293 -8.97 42.43 -16.96
N PRO A 294 -8.96 43.60 -17.63
CA PRO A 294 -9.57 43.70 -18.95
C PRO A 294 -8.91 42.73 -19.93
N TYR A 295 -9.67 42.25 -20.93
CA TYR A 295 -9.27 41.32 -22.01
C TYR A 295 -9.33 39.81 -21.70
N THR A 296 -9.61 39.40 -20.45
CA THR A 296 -9.73 37.98 -20.02
C THR A 296 -11.11 37.61 -19.46
N LYS A 297 -12.19 38.20 -20.02
CA LYS A 297 -13.55 38.01 -19.48
C LYS A 297 -14.10 36.58 -19.63
N ASP A 298 -13.61 35.81 -20.61
CA ASP A 298 -14.14 34.48 -20.94
C ASP A 298 -13.18 33.31 -20.61
N VAL A 299 -12.16 33.54 -19.76
CA VAL A 299 -11.15 32.51 -19.39
C VAL A 299 -11.77 31.29 -18.69
N ASN A 300 -12.98 31.40 -18.13
CA ASN A 300 -13.69 30.27 -17.54
C ASN A 300 -13.85 29.10 -18.53
N ASN A 301 -14.21 29.40 -19.79
CA ASN A 301 -14.47 28.36 -20.79
C ASN A 301 -13.20 27.56 -21.14
N SER A 302 -12.03 28.20 -21.05
CA SER A 302 -10.72 27.59 -21.28
C SER A 302 -10.31 26.59 -20.20
N LEU A 303 -10.88 26.72 -19.00
CA LEU A 303 -10.58 25.87 -17.85
C LEU A 303 -11.62 24.78 -17.62
N ASP A 304 -12.77 24.80 -18.30
CA ASP A 304 -13.81 23.79 -18.14
C ASP A 304 -13.29 22.37 -18.36
N GLY A 305 -12.38 22.17 -19.34
CA GLY A 305 -11.73 20.89 -19.58
C GLY A 305 -10.86 20.44 -18.39
N VAL A 306 -10.13 21.37 -17.79
CA VAL A 306 -9.26 21.12 -16.63
C VAL A 306 -10.09 20.84 -15.37
N TYR A 307 -11.13 21.64 -15.12
CA TYR A 307 -12.07 21.42 -14.02
C TYR A 307 -12.81 20.09 -14.14
N THR A 308 -13.19 19.69 -15.36
CA THR A 308 -13.84 18.40 -15.61
C THR A 308 -12.88 17.25 -15.27
N VAL A 309 -11.61 17.33 -15.71
CA VAL A 309 -10.60 16.30 -15.37
C VAL A 309 -10.36 16.22 -13.86
N PHE A 310 -10.30 17.35 -13.15
CA PHE A 310 -10.13 17.34 -11.68
C PHE A 310 -11.37 16.83 -10.95
N SER A 311 -12.57 17.22 -11.39
CA SER A 311 -13.83 16.73 -10.83
C SER A 311 -13.96 15.21 -11.04
N ASP A 312 -13.64 14.73 -12.24
CA ASP A 312 -13.67 13.30 -12.56
C ASP A 312 -12.61 12.53 -11.77
N SER A 313 -11.40 13.07 -11.66
CA SER A 313 -10.33 12.49 -10.85
C SER A 313 -10.71 12.43 -9.38
N ARG A 314 -11.30 13.51 -8.83
CA ARG A 314 -11.82 13.56 -7.46
C ARG A 314 -12.91 12.52 -7.23
N ALA A 315 -13.86 12.40 -8.15
CA ALA A 315 -14.94 11.42 -8.06
C ALA A 315 -14.39 9.97 -8.11
N GLN A 316 -13.35 9.71 -8.91
CA GLN A 316 -12.66 8.42 -8.93
C GLN A 316 -11.92 8.15 -7.62
N VAL A 317 -11.17 9.12 -7.11
CA VAL A 317 -10.43 9.00 -5.85
C VAL A 317 -11.37 8.78 -4.67
N GLN A 318 -12.53 9.45 -4.62
CA GLN A 318 -13.56 9.22 -3.62
C GLN A 318 -14.14 7.80 -3.67
N LYS A 319 -14.38 7.25 -4.87
CA LYS A 319 -14.81 5.85 -5.03
C LYS A 319 -13.74 4.88 -4.51
N VAL A 320 -12.47 5.16 -4.81
CA VAL A 320 -11.34 4.37 -4.32
C VAL A 320 -11.21 4.51 -2.80
N ASP A 321 -11.36 5.69 -2.23
CA ASP A 321 -11.30 5.94 -0.79
C ASP A 321 -12.37 5.16 -0.02
N VAL A 322 -13.60 5.12 -0.53
CA VAL A 322 -14.67 4.30 0.05
C VAL A 322 -14.30 2.81 0.02
N GLN A 323 -13.73 2.32 -1.08
CA GLN A 323 -13.29 0.93 -1.20
C GLN A 323 -12.11 0.61 -0.28
N VAL A 324 -11.12 1.50 -0.21
CA VAL A 324 -9.95 1.39 0.67
C VAL A 324 -10.38 1.37 2.12
N ASN A 325 -11.29 2.25 2.54
CA ASN A 325 -11.81 2.29 3.89
C ASN A 325 -12.59 1.01 4.25
N LEU A 326 -13.40 0.49 3.32
CA LEU A 326 -14.11 -0.77 3.51
C LEU A 326 -13.14 -1.95 3.67
N VAL A 327 -12.17 -2.06 2.77
CA VAL A 327 -11.14 -3.12 2.81
C VAL A 327 -10.31 -3.02 4.09
N ASP A 328 -9.87 -1.82 4.47
CA ASP A 328 -9.11 -1.59 5.70
C ASP A 328 -9.91 -1.97 6.94
N GLN A 329 -11.20 -1.61 7.02
CA GLN A 329 -12.06 -1.97 8.14
C GLN A 329 -12.11 -3.49 8.37
N TYR A 330 -12.36 -4.26 7.32
CA TYR A 330 -12.41 -5.73 7.43
C TYR A 330 -11.03 -6.34 7.65
N ARG A 331 -10.02 -5.91 6.89
CA ARG A 331 -8.63 -6.38 6.99
C ARG A 331 -8.11 -6.18 8.42
N ASN A 332 -8.21 -4.97 8.93
CA ASN A 332 -7.72 -4.59 10.26
C ASN A 332 -8.38 -5.43 11.37
N ALA A 333 -9.71 -5.59 11.33
CA ALA A 333 -10.45 -6.37 12.31
C ALA A 333 -10.07 -7.86 12.28
N VAL A 334 -10.00 -8.47 11.10
CA VAL A 334 -9.62 -9.88 10.92
C VAL A 334 -8.18 -10.10 11.39
N TYR A 335 -7.27 -9.21 11.01
CA TYR A 335 -5.85 -9.31 11.33
C TYR A 335 -5.59 -9.20 12.84
N ILE A 336 -6.13 -8.16 13.50
CA ILE A 336 -5.99 -7.99 14.96
C ILE A 336 -6.60 -9.18 15.70
N THR A 337 -7.79 -9.62 15.28
CA THR A 337 -8.47 -10.76 15.92
C THR A 337 -7.59 -12.01 15.87
N LEU A 338 -7.03 -12.34 14.71
CA LEU A 338 -6.22 -13.56 14.56
C LEU A 338 -4.87 -13.47 15.27
N LEU A 339 -4.21 -12.30 15.25
CA LEU A 339 -2.98 -12.08 16.00
C LEU A 339 -3.17 -12.26 17.51
N VAL A 340 -4.28 -11.75 18.06
CA VAL A 340 -4.58 -11.81 19.51
C VAL A 340 -5.14 -13.17 19.92
N LEU A 341 -5.86 -13.86 19.03
CA LEU A 341 -6.48 -15.15 19.32
C LEU A 341 -5.43 -16.25 19.57
N ALA A 342 -4.32 -16.25 18.83
CA ALA A 342 -3.23 -17.21 19.00
C ALA A 342 -2.67 -17.25 20.44
N PRO A 343 -2.17 -16.13 21.03
CA PRO A 343 -1.65 -16.14 22.40
C PRO A 343 -2.75 -16.43 23.43
N ILE A 344 -3.99 -15.98 23.25
CA ILE A 344 -5.10 -16.31 24.17
C ILE A 344 -5.28 -17.83 24.25
N VAL A 345 -5.28 -18.52 23.11
CA VAL A 345 -5.49 -19.98 23.07
C VAL A 345 -4.31 -20.72 23.67
N VAL A 346 -3.08 -20.27 23.42
CA VAL A 346 -1.88 -20.82 24.08
C VAL A 346 -1.98 -20.63 25.60
N LEU A 347 -2.39 -19.46 26.08
CA LEU A 347 -2.58 -19.17 27.50
C LEU A 347 -3.63 -20.09 28.13
N VAL A 348 -4.78 -20.28 27.47
CA VAL A 348 -5.82 -21.25 27.89
C VAL A 348 -5.24 -22.67 27.96
N GLY A 349 -4.40 -23.05 27.00
CA GLY A 349 -3.71 -24.34 27.01
C GLY A 349 -2.76 -24.50 28.21
N ILE A 350 -1.98 -23.47 28.53
CA ILE A 350 -1.08 -23.39 29.68
C ILE A 350 -1.87 -23.48 31.00
N LEU A 351 -2.94 -22.69 31.15
CA LEU A 351 -3.81 -22.73 32.32
C LEU A 351 -4.45 -24.11 32.51
N GLY A 352 -4.92 -24.73 31.41
CA GLY A 352 -5.39 -26.12 31.42
C GLY A 352 -4.32 -27.08 31.94
N GLY A 353 -3.04 -26.82 31.63
CA GLY A 353 -1.92 -27.55 32.17
C GLY A 353 -1.66 -27.35 33.66
N LEU A 354 -1.68 -26.10 34.10
CA LEU A 354 -1.45 -25.73 35.50
C LEU A 354 -2.53 -26.32 36.41
N PHE A 355 -3.79 -26.30 35.96
CA PHE A 355 -4.92 -26.88 36.70
C PHE A 355 -5.11 -28.39 36.45
N ASN A 356 -4.25 -29.02 35.64
CA ASN A 356 -4.33 -30.43 35.23
C ASN A 356 -5.66 -30.81 34.54
N ILE A 357 -6.26 -29.87 33.81
CA ILE A 357 -7.47 -30.04 32.99
C ILE A 357 -7.05 -30.39 31.55
N TRP A 358 -6.68 -31.65 31.33
CA TRP A 358 -6.12 -32.11 30.05
C TRP A 358 -7.05 -31.89 28.84
N LYS A 359 -8.37 -31.90 29.05
CA LYS A 359 -9.36 -31.62 27.99
C LYS A 359 -9.20 -30.21 27.43
N LEU A 360 -8.89 -29.23 28.29
CA LEU A 360 -8.69 -27.84 27.91
C LEU A 360 -7.40 -27.68 27.09
N THR A 361 -6.29 -28.27 27.53
CA THR A 361 -5.02 -28.28 26.78
C THR A 361 -5.15 -28.98 25.43
N TRP A 362 -5.89 -30.09 25.37
CA TRP A 362 -6.15 -30.79 24.10
C TRP A 362 -7.00 -29.95 23.14
N SER A 363 -8.10 -29.35 23.63
CA SER A 363 -8.95 -28.46 22.84
C SER A 363 -8.17 -27.26 22.31
N ALA A 364 -7.34 -26.63 23.15
CA ALA A 364 -6.47 -25.53 22.76
C ALA A 364 -5.47 -25.94 21.66
N SER A 365 -4.86 -27.12 21.78
CA SER A 365 -3.96 -27.65 20.74
C SER A 365 -4.66 -27.85 19.39
N MET A 366 -5.89 -28.38 19.39
CA MET A 366 -6.67 -28.54 18.16
C MET A 366 -7.03 -27.20 17.53
N PHE A 367 -7.38 -26.22 18.36
CA PHE A 367 -7.71 -24.88 17.90
C PHE A 367 -6.49 -24.15 17.31
N LEU A 368 -5.28 -24.39 17.83
CA LEU A 368 -4.05 -23.81 17.29
C LEU A 368 -3.71 -24.30 15.88
N PHE A 369 -4.04 -25.55 15.51
CA PHE A 369 -3.90 -26.00 14.13
C PHE A 369 -4.78 -25.20 13.16
N LEU A 370 -6.03 -24.91 13.58
CA LEU A 370 -6.95 -24.09 12.78
C LEU A 370 -6.44 -22.65 12.67
N ILE A 371 -6.00 -22.05 13.78
CA ILE A 371 -5.39 -20.71 13.78
C ILE A 371 -4.16 -20.68 12.87
N SER A 372 -3.29 -21.67 12.95
CA SER A 372 -2.10 -21.75 12.10
C SER A 372 -2.47 -21.77 10.61
N THR A 373 -3.51 -22.51 10.22
CA THR A 373 -4.02 -22.52 8.84
C THR A 373 -4.52 -21.13 8.41
N LEU A 374 -5.25 -20.43 9.29
CA LEU A 374 -5.74 -19.08 9.01
C LEU A 374 -4.61 -18.05 8.90
N ILE A 375 -3.58 -18.13 9.75
CA ILE A 375 -2.43 -17.22 9.70
C ILE A 375 -1.61 -17.45 8.42
N TRP A 376 -1.38 -18.71 8.01
CA TRP A 376 -0.76 -19.02 6.71
C TRP A 376 -1.58 -18.46 5.54
N SER A 377 -2.91 -18.44 5.66
CA SER A 377 -3.80 -17.91 4.62
C SER A 377 -3.67 -16.39 4.51
N ILE A 378 -3.60 -15.70 5.64
CA ILE A 378 -3.37 -14.25 5.68
C ILE A 378 -1.98 -13.90 5.16
N PHE A 379 -0.95 -14.67 5.55
CA PHE A 379 0.40 -14.50 5.05
C PHE A 379 0.46 -14.64 3.53
N ALA A 380 -0.17 -15.68 2.97
CA ALA A 380 -0.24 -15.89 1.52
C ALA A 380 -0.92 -14.75 0.75
N ILE A 381 -1.85 -14.03 1.38
CA ILE A 381 -2.53 -12.86 0.79
C ILE A 381 -1.69 -11.59 0.94
N HIS A 382 -1.02 -11.39 2.07
CA HIS A 382 -0.24 -10.17 2.33
C HIS A 382 1.12 -10.16 1.62
N TYR A 383 1.72 -11.33 1.39
CA TYR A 383 3.03 -11.43 0.75
C TYR A 383 3.07 -10.84 -0.69
N PRO A 384 2.09 -11.14 -1.59
CA PRO A 384 1.97 -10.42 -2.86
C PRO A 384 1.84 -8.90 -2.72
N LEU A 385 1.11 -8.42 -1.72
CA LEU A 385 0.89 -6.98 -1.50
C LEU A 385 2.18 -6.27 -1.08
N LEU A 386 3.02 -6.94 -0.28
CA LEU A 386 4.36 -6.45 0.07
C LEU A 386 5.23 -6.25 -1.18
N ILE A 387 5.25 -7.23 -2.09
CA ILE A 387 6.03 -7.12 -3.34
C ILE A 387 5.53 -5.92 -4.15
N VAL A 388 4.22 -5.84 -4.36
CA VAL A 388 3.61 -4.77 -5.16
C VAL A 388 3.86 -3.37 -4.56
N THR A 389 3.78 -3.24 -3.24
CA THR A 389 4.04 -1.95 -2.56
C THR A 389 5.51 -1.57 -2.57
N THR A 390 6.42 -2.55 -2.50
CA THR A 390 7.86 -2.32 -2.65
C THR A 390 8.18 -1.83 -4.07
N ASP A 391 7.59 -2.44 -5.09
CA ASP A 391 7.79 -2.02 -6.48
C ASP A 391 7.16 -0.66 -6.75
N SER A 392 6.00 -0.38 -6.15
CA SER A 392 5.36 0.93 -6.22
C SER A 392 6.23 2.00 -5.57
N CYS A 393 6.89 1.70 -4.45
CA CYS A 393 7.84 2.62 -3.83
C CYS A 393 9.04 2.92 -4.75
N HIS A 394 9.58 1.89 -5.41
CA HIS A 394 10.66 2.08 -6.39
C HIS A 394 10.24 3.00 -7.55
N GLU A 395 9.05 2.80 -8.12
CA GLU A 395 8.53 3.67 -9.18
C GLU A 395 8.21 5.09 -8.70
N MET A 396 7.76 5.26 -7.45
CA MET A 396 7.55 6.58 -6.84
C MET A 396 8.87 7.34 -6.68
N ASN A 397 9.95 6.67 -6.30
CA ASN A 397 11.28 7.29 -6.23
C ASN A 397 11.77 7.72 -7.63
N ILE A 398 11.60 6.88 -8.65
CA ILE A 398 11.93 7.24 -10.05
C ILE A 398 11.12 8.47 -10.49
N LEU A 399 9.81 8.49 -10.20
CA LEU A 399 8.94 9.62 -10.51
C LEU A 399 9.37 10.88 -9.78
N ASN A 400 9.70 10.79 -8.49
CA ASN A 400 10.18 11.91 -7.69
C ASN A 400 11.48 12.49 -8.26
N ASP A 401 12.43 11.62 -8.63
CA ASP A 401 13.69 12.04 -9.26
C ASP A 401 13.47 12.69 -10.64
N ASN A 402 12.50 12.20 -11.42
CA ASN A 402 12.13 12.81 -12.69
C ASN A 402 11.55 14.21 -12.49
N VAL A 403 10.63 14.38 -11.52
CA VAL A 403 10.02 15.67 -11.21
C VAL A 403 11.05 16.67 -10.66
N ILE A 404 11.94 16.25 -9.77
CA ILE A 404 13.01 17.09 -9.22
C ILE A 404 14.01 17.50 -10.31
N ARG A 405 14.42 16.57 -11.18
CA ARG A 405 15.32 16.86 -12.31
C ARG A 405 14.67 17.77 -13.35
N ALA A 406 13.38 17.58 -13.64
CA ALA A 406 12.63 18.46 -14.53
C ALA A 406 12.61 19.90 -13.98
N ASN A 407 12.35 20.05 -12.68
CA ASN A 407 12.38 21.34 -12.00
C ASN A 407 13.76 22.02 -12.06
N THR A 408 14.82 21.25 -11.78
CA THR A 408 16.19 21.75 -11.82
C THR A 408 16.60 22.15 -13.26
N SER A 409 16.19 21.38 -14.26
CA SER A 409 16.49 21.68 -15.68
C SER A 409 15.73 22.91 -16.15
N ALA A 410 14.45 23.05 -15.78
CA ALA A 410 13.62 24.20 -16.12
C ALA A 410 14.14 25.51 -15.51
N SER A 411 14.56 25.49 -14.24
CA SER A 411 15.14 26.68 -13.59
C SER A 411 16.48 27.11 -14.18
N LEU A 412 17.22 26.19 -14.80
CA LEU A 412 18.49 26.45 -15.48
C LEU A 412 18.34 26.69 -16.99
N GLY A 413 17.14 26.59 -17.57
CA GLY A 413 16.92 26.69 -19.01
C GLY A 413 17.59 25.58 -19.83
N LEU A 414 17.82 24.40 -19.22
CA LEU A 414 18.45 23.25 -19.86
C LEU A 414 17.40 22.28 -20.43
N PRO A 415 17.69 21.59 -21.55
CA PRO A 415 16.81 20.55 -22.07
C PRO A 415 16.69 19.41 -21.05
N PHE A 416 15.45 19.07 -20.71
CA PHE A 416 15.17 17.94 -19.84
C PHE A 416 15.33 16.63 -20.62
N VAL A 417 16.19 15.74 -20.13
CA VAL A 417 16.37 14.38 -20.66
C VAL A 417 15.99 13.41 -19.55
N THR A 418 14.90 12.66 -19.73
CA THR A 418 14.55 11.56 -18.84
C THR A 418 15.46 10.38 -19.14
N ASN A 419 16.13 9.86 -18.11
CA ASN A 419 16.92 8.63 -18.25
C ASN A 419 16.02 7.38 -18.16
N GLN A 420 14.84 7.50 -17.51
CA GLN A 420 13.89 6.41 -17.30
C GLN A 420 12.47 6.97 -17.20
N THR A 421 11.50 6.32 -17.85
CA THR A 421 10.06 6.58 -17.67
C THR A 421 9.54 5.78 -16.49
N SER A 422 8.75 6.40 -15.61
CA SER A 422 8.08 5.71 -14.50
C SER A 422 6.82 5.00 -15.00
N ALA A 423 6.49 3.83 -14.47
CA ALA A 423 5.23 3.15 -14.78
C ALA A 423 4.00 4.03 -14.43
N LEU A 424 4.16 4.91 -13.43
CA LEU A 424 3.11 5.84 -13.00
C LEU A 424 2.85 6.96 -14.01
N GLU A 425 3.89 7.43 -14.71
CA GLU A 425 3.76 8.42 -15.79
C GLU A 425 2.94 7.83 -16.95
N GLU A 426 3.12 6.53 -17.24
CA GLU A 426 2.38 5.85 -18.30
C GLU A 426 0.91 5.61 -17.91
N LEU A 427 0.66 5.21 -16.66
CA LEU A 427 -0.69 4.93 -16.14
C LEU A 427 -1.52 6.20 -15.91
N ILE A 428 -0.87 7.32 -15.59
CA ILE A 428 -1.52 8.59 -15.28
C ILE A 428 -0.94 9.65 -16.22
N PRO A 429 -1.49 9.81 -17.44
CA PRO A 429 -0.92 10.68 -18.46
C PRO A 429 -0.74 12.14 -18.01
N ILE A 430 -1.59 12.63 -17.09
CA ILE A 430 -1.48 13.99 -16.55
C ILE A 430 -0.20 14.22 -15.73
N LEU A 431 0.46 13.15 -15.27
CA LEU A 431 1.79 13.24 -14.63
C LEU A 431 2.93 13.34 -15.65
N LYS A 432 2.68 13.07 -16.94
CA LYS A 432 3.71 13.24 -17.98
C LYS A 432 4.01 14.73 -18.11
N CYS A 433 5.27 15.10 -17.93
CA CYS A 433 5.74 16.48 -18.13
C CYS A 433 5.55 16.99 -19.56
N SER A 434 5.19 16.12 -20.50
CA SER A 434 4.93 16.43 -21.91
C SER A 434 3.43 16.51 -22.25
N ASP A 435 2.52 16.46 -21.27
CA ASP A 435 1.08 16.53 -21.55
C ASP A 435 0.70 17.95 -22.05
N ASN A 436 0.09 18.01 -23.23
CA ASN A 436 -0.30 19.24 -23.92
C ASN A 436 -1.69 19.75 -23.51
N ARG A 437 -2.37 19.10 -22.56
CA ARG A 437 -3.71 19.53 -22.11
C ARG A 437 -3.75 20.93 -21.49
N LEU A 438 -2.63 21.42 -20.95
CA LEU A 438 -2.53 22.78 -20.43
C LEU A 438 -2.09 23.79 -21.51
N ASP A 439 -1.74 23.34 -22.73
CA ASP A 439 -1.30 24.23 -23.81
C ASP A 439 -2.41 25.17 -24.28
N SER A 440 -3.69 24.75 -24.21
CA SER A 440 -4.82 25.64 -24.55
C SER A 440 -4.93 26.81 -23.58
N LEU A 441 -4.83 26.54 -22.28
CA LEU A 441 -4.84 27.57 -21.24
C LEU A 441 -3.64 28.52 -21.42
N LYS A 442 -2.45 27.95 -21.62
CA LYS A 442 -1.23 28.71 -21.92
C LYS A 442 -1.45 29.63 -23.11
N LYS A 443 -2.00 29.10 -24.21
CA LYS A 443 -2.26 29.86 -25.43
C LYS A 443 -3.25 31.00 -25.20
N ASP A 444 -4.34 30.77 -24.47
CA ASP A 444 -5.34 31.82 -24.21
C ASP A 444 -4.75 32.98 -23.37
N ILE A 445 -3.83 32.66 -22.45
CA ILE A 445 -3.11 33.68 -21.69
C ILE A 445 -2.08 34.39 -22.56
N GLU A 446 -1.37 33.68 -23.43
CA GLU A 446 -0.44 34.28 -24.40
C GLU A 446 -1.19 35.23 -25.37
N ASP A 447 -2.35 34.82 -25.89
CA ASP A 447 -3.21 35.63 -26.76
C ASP A 447 -3.78 36.86 -26.03
N ALA A 448 -4.13 36.73 -24.75
CA ALA A 448 -4.55 37.84 -23.89
C ALA A 448 -3.41 38.80 -23.58
N LEU A 449 -2.21 38.27 -23.32
CA LEU A 449 -0.98 39.04 -23.14
C LEU A 449 -0.67 39.83 -24.40
N ASP A 450 -0.75 39.20 -25.57
CA ASP A 450 -0.54 39.83 -26.88
C ASP A 450 -1.60 40.89 -27.19
N SER A 451 -2.84 40.69 -26.76
CA SER A 451 -3.91 41.70 -26.90
C SER A 451 -3.69 42.90 -25.98
N ALA A 452 -3.41 42.66 -24.70
CA ALA A 452 -3.08 43.71 -23.73
C ALA A 452 -1.83 44.47 -24.18
N TYR A 453 -0.84 43.75 -24.70
CA TYR A 453 0.35 44.32 -25.31
C TYR A 453 -0.01 45.19 -26.51
N THR A 454 -0.76 44.67 -27.49
CA THR A 454 -1.15 45.40 -28.70
C THR A 454 -1.91 46.69 -28.37
N GLN A 455 -2.74 46.68 -27.32
CA GLN A 455 -3.50 47.85 -26.89
C GLN A 455 -2.69 48.85 -26.07
N ALA A 456 -1.77 48.40 -25.22
CA ALA A 456 -0.81 49.26 -24.54
C ALA A 456 0.19 49.87 -25.53
N CYS A 457 0.47 49.14 -26.62
CA CYS A 457 1.50 49.43 -27.61
C CYS A 457 0.94 49.90 -28.95
N SER A 458 -0.30 50.39 -28.99
CA SER A 458 -0.84 50.98 -30.21
C SER A 458 -0.01 52.21 -30.59
N GLU A 459 0.19 52.40 -31.90
CA GLU A 459 1.12 53.38 -32.47
C GLU A 459 0.88 54.79 -31.91
N ASP A 460 -0.40 55.16 -31.74
CA ASP A 460 -0.85 56.44 -31.20
C ASP A 460 -0.48 56.64 -29.71
N ARG A 461 -0.60 55.59 -28.88
CA ARG A 461 -0.32 55.67 -27.44
C ARG A 461 1.18 55.66 -27.16
N LEU A 462 1.95 54.89 -27.93
CA LEU A 462 3.41 54.82 -27.83
C LEU A 462 4.11 56.11 -28.22
N GLN A 463 3.61 56.81 -29.24
CA GLN A 463 4.12 58.14 -29.61
C GLN A 463 4.05 59.11 -28.43
N THR A 464 3.03 58.97 -27.59
CA THR A 464 2.83 59.83 -26.42
C THR A 464 3.79 59.49 -25.26
N VAL A 465 4.02 58.20 -24.98
CA VAL A 465 4.98 57.73 -23.94
C VAL A 465 6.38 58.31 -24.16
N CYS A 466 6.80 58.44 -25.42
CA CYS A 466 8.14 58.93 -25.76
C CYS A 466 8.39 60.42 -25.54
N LEU A 467 7.33 61.21 -25.47
CA LEU A 467 7.42 62.65 -25.22
C LEU A 467 7.62 62.94 -23.74
N ILE A 468 7.15 62.04 -22.89
CA ILE A 468 7.32 62.05 -21.44
C ILE A 468 8.66 61.36 -21.15
N ALA A 469 9.76 62.02 -21.51
CA ALA A 469 11.07 61.39 -21.52
C ALA A 469 11.58 61.05 -20.10
N ASN A 470 12.22 59.88 -20.01
CA ASN A 470 13.14 59.49 -18.94
C ASN A 470 12.54 59.33 -17.52
N ASN A 471 11.53 58.48 -17.37
CA ASN A 471 11.10 58.05 -16.04
C ASN A 471 11.34 56.54 -15.79
N ASN A 472 11.18 56.13 -14.54
CA ASN A 472 11.34 54.75 -14.10
C ASN A 472 10.44 53.76 -14.86
N ILE A 473 9.32 54.21 -15.42
CA ILE A 473 8.36 53.38 -16.16
C ILE A 473 8.90 53.03 -17.56
N THR A 474 9.52 53.96 -18.28
CA THR A 474 10.18 53.64 -19.57
C THR A 474 11.39 52.74 -19.36
N THR A 475 12.11 52.91 -18.25
CA THR A 475 13.23 52.05 -17.85
C THR A 475 12.76 50.66 -17.41
N ALA A 476 11.66 50.55 -16.68
CA ALA A 476 11.02 49.30 -16.28
C ALA A 476 10.40 48.56 -17.48
N ALA A 477 9.78 49.27 -18.42
CA ALA A 477 9.29 48.72 -19.69
C ALA A 477 10.46 48.21 -20.55
N LYS A 478 11.59 48.93 -20.58
CA LYS A 478 12.84 48.48 -21.22
C LYS A 478 13.41 47.20 -20.61
N LEU A 479 13.39 47.09 -19.28
CA LEU A 479 13.87 45.92 -18.53
C LEU A 479 12.94 44.70 -18.64
N LYS A 480 11.63 44.92 -18.65
CA LYS A 480 10.63 43.83 -18.67
C LYS A 480 10.24 43.40 -20.08
N CYS A 481 10.45 44.22 -21.11
CA CYS A 481 10.04 43.90 -22.49
C CYS A 481 11.02 44.48 -23.55
N PRO A 482 12.08 43.73 -23.93
CA PRO A 482 13.10 44.19 -24.88
C PRO A 482 12.55 44.47 -26.29
N LEU A 483 11.51 43.73 -26.71
CA LEU A 483 10.80 43.93 -27.98
C LEU A 483 10.03 45.26 -28.00
N LEU A 484 9.42 45.61 -26.87
CA LEU A 484 8.75 46.90 -26.68
C LEU A 484 9.77 48.03 -26.76
N ALA A 485 10.85 47.96 -25.99
CA ALA A 485 11.94 48.93 -26.01
C ALA A 485 12.41 49.28 -27.43
N ASN A 486 12.62 48.27 -28.27
CA ASN A 486 13.05 48.48 -29.65
C ASN A 486 11.97 49.13 -30.52
N LYS A 487 10.71 48.70 -30.43
CA LYS A 487 9.60 49.33 -31.18
C LYS A 487 9.34 50.77 -30.73
N ILE A 488 9.42 51.05 -29.43
CA ILE A 488 9.31 52.40 -28.86
C ILE A 488 10.44 53.28 -29.41
N MET A 489 11.70 52.85 -29.31
CA MET A 489 12.84 53.67 -29.75
C MET A 489 12.89 53.87 -31.28
N GLN A 490 12.22 53.00 -32.06
CA GLN A 490 12.15 53.12 -33.52
C GLN A 490 11.16 54.18 -34.02
N GLN A 491 10.15 54.55 -33.21
CA GLN A 491 9.20 55.60 -33.53
C GLN A 491 9.91 56.94 -33.79
N THR A 492 9.47 57.64 -34.84
CA THR A 492 10.12 58.88 -35.32
C THR A 492 10.14 59.98 -34.25
N VAL A 493 9.07 60.08 -33.45
CA VAL A 493 8.96 61.00 -32.31
C VAL A 493 10.04 60.70 -31.27
N CYS A 494 10.16 59.44 -30.83
CA CYS A 494 11.12 59.00 -29.81
C CYS A 494 12.57 59.17 -30.27
N ARG A 495 12.84 58.89 -31.55
CA ARG A 495 14.17 59.09 -32.15
C ARG A 495 14.57 60.57 -32.17
N ASN A 496 13.63 61.46 -32.49
CA ASN A 496 13.87 62.90 -32.45
C ASN A 496 13.97 63.43 -31.02
N MET A 497 13.17 62.92 -30.08
CA MET A 497 13.29 63.29 -28.66
C MET A 497 14.61 62.83 -28.05
N GLN A 498 15.05 61.60 -28.34
CA GLN A 498 16.36 61.10 -27.91
C GLN A 498 17.49 61.95 -28.51
N LYS A 499 17.41 62.26 -29.81
CA LYS A 499 18.38 63.20 -30.43
C LYS A 499 18.36 64.56 -29.75
N TYR A 500 17.20 65.09 -29.37
CA TYR A 500 17.12 66.33 -28.60
C TYR A 500 17.79 66.19 -27.22
N VAL A 501 17.55 65.09 -26.49
CA VAL A 501 18.19 64.83 -25.19
C VAL A 501 19.72 64.81 -25.33
N ASP A 502 20.21 64.12 -26.35
CA ASP A 502 21.64 63.89 -26.59
C ASP A 502 22.35 65.14 -27.12
N THR A 503 21.70 65.92 -28.00
CA THR A 503 22.32 67.06 -28.70
C THR A 503 21.93 68.42 -28.14
N LYS A 504 20.86 68.48 -27.34
CA LYS A 504 20.18 69.71 -26.91
C LYS A 504 19.68 70.61 -28.05
N ASP A 505 19.60 70.11 -29.28
CA ASP A 505 19.13 70.88 -30.44
C ASP A 505 17.59 70.93 -30.52
N ILE A 506 17.06 72.13 -30.26
CA ILE A 506 15.62 72.45 -30.24
C ILE A 506 14.92 72.09 -31.56
N ALA A 507 15.62 72.03 -32.70
CA ALA A 507 15.04 71.61 -33.97
C ALA A 507 14.46 70.20 -33.88
N TYR A 508 15.15 69.27 -33.23
CA TYR A 508 14.64 67.91 -33.02
C TYR A 508 13.43 67.88 -32.10
N CYS A 509 13.39 68.73 -31.07
CA CYS A 509 12.20 68.83 -30.23
C CYS A 509 10.99 69.41 -30.99
N LYS A 510 11.18 70.43 -31.84
CA LYS A 510 10.10 70.98 -32.68
C LYS A 510 9.55 69.95 -33.67
N VAL A 511 10.43 69.16 -34.29
CA VAL A 511 10.01 68.07 -35.18
C VAL A 511 9.22 67.03 -34.40
N ALA A 512 9.72 66.59 -33.24
CA ALA A 512 9.00 65.66 -32.36
C ALA A 512 7.63 66.22 -31.95
N ALA A 513 7.55 67.51 -31.61
CA ALA A 513 6.31 68.18 -31.25
C ALA A 513 5.32 68.30 -32.42
N SER A 514 5.81 68.61 -33.62
CA SER A 514 4.97 68.73 -34.82
C SER A 514 4.37 67.40 -35.27
N LEU A 515 5.09 66.29 -35.06
CA LEU A 515 4.60 64.94 -35.33
C LEU A 515 3.46 64.52 -34.40
N VAL A 516 3.26 65.28 -33.32
CA VAL A 516 2.28 65.03 -32.27
C VAL A 516 1.20 66.11 -32.26
N ALA A 517 1.17 67.02 -33.23
CA ALA A 517 0.22 68.15 -33.26
C ALA A 517 -1.28 67.76 -33.25
N ASN A 518 -1.61 66.47 -33.40
CA ASN A 518 -2.97 65.93 -33.21
C ASN A 518 -3.24 65.40 -31.77
N MET A 519 -2.26 65.41 -30.87
CA MET A 519 -2.37 65.00 -29.47
C MET A 519 -1.82 66.12 -28.58
N SER A 520 -2.68 66.75 -27.79
CA SER A 520 -2.44 67.95 -26.97
C SER A 520 -1.53 67.72 -25.73
N VAL A 521 -0.46 66.93 -25.87
CA VAL A 521 0.34 66.40 -24.75
C VAL A 521 1.62 67.19 -24.48
N LEU A 522 2.10 67.97 -25.43
CA LEU A 522 3.24 68.85 -25.19
C LEU A 522 2.76 70.17 -24.62
N ASP A 523 3.12 70.42 -23.36
CA ASP A 523 3.12 71.77 -22.79
C ASP A 523 4.29 72.54 -23.40
N PHE A 524 4.13 72.88 -24.67
CA PHE A 524 5.08 73.70 -25.40
C PHE A 524 4.77 75.15 -25.02
N ASP A 525 5.46 75.65 -24.00
CA ASP A 525 5.39 77.05 -23.67
C ASP A 525 6.01 77.87 -24.81
N TYR A 526 5.14 78.32 -25.71
CA TYR A 526 5.48 79.19 -26.85
C TYR A 526 6.18 80.47 -26.40
N SER A 527 6.05 80.86 -25.12
CA SER A 527 6.70 82.05 -24.58
C SER A 527 8.13 81.81 -24.10
N SER A 528 8.52 80.58 -23.74
CA SER A 528 9.87 80.25 -23.24
C SER A 528 10.76 79.44 -24.19
N LEU A 529 10.24 78.91 -25.31
CA LEU A 529 11.00 78.13 -26.31
C LEU A 529 11.76 76.92 -25.71
N ARG A 530 11.37 76.44 -24.52
CA ARG A 530 11.99 75.30 -23.84
C ARG A 530 11.11 74.07 -23.96
N CYS A 531 11.72 72.95 -24.31
CA CYS A 531 11.10 71.64 -24.13
C CYS A 531 11.49 71.13 -22.75
N GLU A 532 10.62 71.32 -21.77
CA GLU A 532 10.83 70.73 -20.46
C GLU A 532 10.39 69.27 -20.49
N ILE A 533 11.29 68.38 -20.10
CA ILE A 533 10.99 66.96 -19.95
C ILE A 533 10.31 66.83 -18.60
N VAL A 534 8.99 66.63 -18.62
CA VAL A 534 8.20 66.45 -17.40
C VAL A 534 8.11 64.96 -17.08
N SER A 535 8.27 64.59 -15.80
CA SER A 535 8.15 63.21 -15.36
C SER A 535 6.67 62.80 -15.22
N ILE A 536 6.35 61.49 -15.32
CA ILE A 536 4.98 61.01 -15.08
C ILE A 536 4.48 61.39 -13.67
N GLU A 537 5.34 61.32 -12.66
CA GLU A 537 4.99 61.72 -11.28
C GLU A 537 4.64 63.21 -11.19
N ASP A 538 5.26 64.06 -12.01
CA ASP A 538 4.94 65.49 -12.04
C ASP A 538 3.64 65.76 -12.81
N CYS A 539 3.35 65.01 -13.87
CA CYS A 539 2.05 65.06 -14.54
C CYS A 539 0.91 64.56 -13.63
N GLU A 540 1.12 63.49 -12.85
CA GLU A 540 0.12 62.99 -11.89
C GLU A 540 -0.18 64.00 -10.78
N LYS A 541 0.80 64.84 -10.41
CA LYS A 541 0.62 65.96 -9.47
C LYS A 541 -0.10 67.16 -10.09
N GLY A 542 -0.48 67.09 -11.36
CA GLY A 542 -1.24 68.13 -12.07
C GLY A 542 -0.38 69.19 -12.77
N ASN A 543 0.93 68.97 -12.91
CA ASN A 543 1.84 69.94 -13.57
C ASN A 543 1.87 69.80 -15.10
N CYS A 544 0.89 69.13 -15.70
CA CYS A 544 0.80 68.90 -17.14
C CYS A 544 -0.58 69.31 -17.68
N SER A 545 -0.68 69.53 -18.99
CA SER A 545 -1.96 69.81 -19.65
C SER A 545 -2.99 68.71 -19.38
N ASP A 546 -4.29 69.05 -19.31
CA ASP A 546 -5.37 68.09 -19.06
C ASP A 546 -5.34 66.86 -19.99
N THR A 547 -4.83 67.02 -21.23
CA THR A 547 -4.71 65.91 -22.18
C THR A 547 -3.49 65.04 -21.89
N ALA A 548 -2.35 65.65 -21.54
CA ALA A 548 -1.17 64.94 -21.09
C ALA A 548 -1.46 64.12 -19.84
N THR A 549 -2.19 64.70 -18.87
CA THR A 549 -2.60 64.03 -17.62
C THR A 549 -3.53 62.84 -17.88
N LYS A 550 -4.48 62.97 -18.82
CA LYS A 550 -5.33 61.83 -19.23
C LYS A 550 -4.54 60.70 -19.88
N ILE A 551 -3.62 61.03 -20.79
CA ILE A 551 -2.87 60.00 -21.52
C ILE A 551 -1.81 59.34 -20.62
N THR A 552 -1.14 60.10 -19.75
CA THR A 552 -0.25 59.54 -18.71
C THR A 552 -0.99 58.59 -17.78
N SER A 553 -2.18 58.99 -17.30
CA SER A 553 -3.05 58.12 -16.50
C SER A 553 -3.44 56.84 -17.25
N ASP A 554 -3.85 56.93 -18.51
CA ASP A 554 -4.19 55.76 -19.33
C ASP A 554 -2.98 54.82 -19.53
N ILE A 555 -1.79 55.36 -19.79
CA ILE A 555 -0.56 54.59 -19.94
C ILE A 555 -0.20 53.89 -18.63
N ALA A 556 -0.24 54.62 -17.51
CA ALA A 556 0.05 54.08 -16.18
C ALA A 556 -0.88 52.91 -15.86
N ILE A 557 -2.19 53.06 -16.11
CA ILE A 557 -3.20 52.00 -15.94
C ILE A 557 -2.87 50.77 -16.81
N ASN A 558 -2.52 50.96 -18.09
CA ASN A 558 -2.23 49.83 -18.98
C ASN A 558 -0.91 49.12 -18.64
N LEU A 559 0.09 49.84 -18.13
CA LEU A 559 1.37 49.25 -17.69
C LEU A 559 1.24 48.51 -16.36
N ASP A 560 0.37 48.98 -15.47
CA ASP A 560 -0.02 48.25 -14.27
C ASP A 560 -0.72 46.93 -14.63
N ILE A 561 -1.69 46.98 -15.55
CA ILE A 561 -2.37 45.80 -16.12
C ILE A 561 -1.35 44.80 -16.70
N LEU A 562 -0.41 45.27 -17.53
CA LEU A 562 0.62 44.41 -18.11
C LEU A 562 1.53 43.79 -17.03
N THR A 563 1.91 44.58 -16.03
CA THR A 563 2.73 44.08 -14.91
C THR A 563 2.02 42.98 -14.16
N ARG A 564 0.72 43.14 -13.91
CA ARG A 564 -0.11 42.15 -13.24
C ARG A 564 -0.29 40.87 -14.07
N TYR A 565 -0.46 40.99 -15.39
CA TYR A 565 -0.47 39.81 -16.27
C TYR A 565 0.87 39.05 -16.24
N ILE A 566 1.99 39.76 -16.31
CA ILE A 566 3.32 39.15 -16.25
C ILE A 566 3.53 38.47 -14.89
N GLU A 567 3.06 39.08 -13.81
CA GLU A 567 3.12 38.52 -12.47
C GLU A 567 2.28 37.24 -12.36
N ILE A 568 1.00 37.27 -12.76
CA ILE A 568 0.13 36.09 -12.76
C ILE A 568 0.71 34.99 -13.67
N LEU A 569 1.21 35.35 -14.85
CA LEU A 569 1.85 34.40 -15.77
C LEU A 569 3.10 33.75 -15.15
N ARG A 570 3.96 34.54 -14.50
CA ARG A 570 5.24 34.04 -13.96
C ARG A 570 5.14 33.36 -12.61
N VAL A 571 4.32 33.89 -11.72
CA VAL A 571 4.24 33.46 -10.32
C VAL A 571 3.17 32.38 -10.17
N GLU A 572 2.05 32.49 -10.87
CA GLU A 572 0.92 31.58 -10.69
C GLU A 572 0.85 30.54 -11.80
N ILE A 573 0.91 30.93 -13.08
CA ILE A 573 0.63 30.02 -14.20
C ILE A 573 1.84 29.15 -14.59
N TYR A 574 3.03 29.72 -14.79
CA TYR A 574 4.20 28.91 -15.20
C TYR A 574 4.50 27.74 -14.25
N PRO A 575 4.39 27.89 -12.92
CA PRO A 575 4.52 26.75 -12.01
C PRO A 575 3.46 25.66 -12.20
N LEU A 576 2.26 26.01 -12.69
CA LEU A 576 1.19 25.06 -13.02
C LEU A 576 1.41 24.36 -14.36
N LEU A 577 2.06 25.02 -15.32
CA LEU A 577 2.37 24.48 -16.65
C LEU A 577 3.53 23.48 -16.63
N GLY A 578 4.36 23.49 -15.58
CA GLY A 578 5.45 22.54 -15.40
C GLY A 578 5.04 21.31 -14.59
N CYS A 579 5.87 20.26 -14.69
CA CYS A 579 5.81 19.10 -13.78
C CYS A 579 5.99 19.48 -12.29
N PHE A 580 6.43 20.70 -12.01
CA PHE A 580 6.56 21.26 -10.67
C PHE A 580 5.25 21.18 -9.87
N LEU A 581 4.10 21.35 -10.53
CA LEU A 581 2.80 21.26 -9.91
C LEU A 581 2.62 19.95 -9.13
N PHE A 582 3.14 18.83 -9.64
CA PHE A 582 3.00 17.53 -8.99
C PHE A 582 4.05 17.23 -7.94
N ALA A 583 5.09 18.06 -7.77
CA ALA A 583 6.17 17.79 -6.81
C ALA A 583 5.67 17.59 -5.36
N PRO A 584 4.76 18.43 -4.83
CA PRO A 584 4.20 18.22 -3.49
C PRO A 584 3.39 16.93 -3.39
N LEU A 585 2.62 16.60 -4.44
CA LEU A 585 1.83 15.36 -4.48
C LEU A 585 2.74 14.14 -4.52
N VAL A 586 3.73 14.11 -5.43
CA VAL A 586 4.66 12.98 -5.59
C VAL A 586 5.49 12.79 -4.32
N SER A 587 5.98 13.87 -3.72
CA SER A 587 6.71 13.80 -2.43
C SER A 587 5.83 13.21 -1.32
N SER A 588 4.58 13.67 -1.20
CA SER A 588 3.64 13.18 -0.19
C SER A 588 3.22 11.72 -0.44
N LEU A 589 3.03 11.32 -1.70
CA LEU A 589 2.77 9.93 -2.08
C LEU A 589 3.99 9.04 -1.79
N THR A 590 5.19 9.53 -2.08
CA THR A 590 6.45 8.83 -1.79
C THR A 590 6.60 8.59 -0.29
N ASP A 591 6.37 9.60 0.55
CA ASP A 591 6.41 9.43 2.01
C ASP A 591 5.43 8.35 2.49
N VAL A 592 4.18 8.43 2.03
CA VAL A 592 3.14 7.47 2.45
C VAL A 592 3.43 6.06 1.95
N VAL A 593 3.81 5.88 0.69
CA VAL A 593 4.06 4.55 0.10
C VAL A 593 5.36 3.95 0.62
N CYS A 594 6.45 4.72 0.62
CA CYS A 594 7.79 4.24 0.96
C CYS A 594 8.10 4.23 2.45
N HIS A 595 7.58 5.18 3.24
CA HIS A 595 7.93 5.26 4.68
C HIS A 595 6.85 4.72 5.60
N GLN A 596 5.59 4.64 5.14
CA GLN A 596 4.49 4.11 5.96
C GLN A 596 4.01 2.75 5.47
N LEU A 597 3.63 2.64 4.19
CA LEU A 597 2.96 1.46 3.65
C LEU A 597 3.91 0.27 3.48
N SER A 598 5.02 0.43 2.76
CA SER A 598 5.99 -0.65 2.51
C SER A 598 6.61 -1.19 3.81
N PRO A 599 7.15 -0.36 4.73
CA PRO A 599 7.64 -0.83 6.03
C PRO A 599 6.53 -1.43 6.91
N GLY A 600 5.30 -0.94 6.77
CA GLY A 600 4.14 -1.51 7.46
C GLY A 600 3.85 -2.94 7.01
N PHE A 601 3.86 -3.20 5.71
CA PHE A 601 3.69 -4.55 5.16
C PHE A 601 4.84 -5.47 5.54
N GLU A 602 6.07 -4.97 5.54
CA GLU A 602 7.25 -5.73 5.97
C GLU A 602 7.14 -6.18 7.44
N MET A 603 6.77 -5.27 8.34
CA MET A 603 6.55 -5.61 9.75
C MET A 603 5.43 -6.64 9.94
N VAL A 604 4.33 -6.52 9.19
CA VAL A 604 3.22 -7.48 9.19
C VAL A 604 3.67 -8.84 8.70
N GLU A 605 4.35 -8.89 7.57
CA GLU A 605 4.83 -10.11 6.92
C GLU A 605 5.82 -10.86 7.81
N THR A 606 6.82 -10.16 8.34
CA THR A 606 7.83 -10.74 9.23
C THR A 606 7.20 -11.24 10.54
N SER A 607 6.24 -10.50 11.10
CA SER A 607 5.47 -10.92 12.28
C SER A 607 4.66 -12.19 12.02
N LEU A 608 3.90 -12.23 10.91
CA LEU A 608 3.12 -13.40 10.53
C LEU A 608 4.00 -14.63 10.31
N LEU A 609 5.14 -14.48 9.62
CA LEU A 609 6.10 -15.55 9.39
C LEU A 609 6.67 -16.08 10.71
N CYS A 610 7.09 -15.19 11.61
CA CYS A 610 7.58 -15.54 12.95
C CYS A 610 6.51 -16.29 13.74
N ILE A 611 5.26 -15.82 13.72
CA ILE A 611 4.14 -16.47 14.40
C ILE A 611 3.88 -17.86 13.81
N CYS A 612 3.87 -18.00 12.48
CA CYS A 612 3.73 -19.29 11.81
C CYS A 612 4.82 -20.30 12.26
N ILE A 613 6.08 -19.85 12.33
CA ILE A 613 7.21 -20.69 12.76
C ILE A 613 7.07 -21.07 14.24
N ILE A 614 6.72 -20.13 15.12
CA ILE A 614 6.56 -20.37 16.56
C ILE A 614 5.35 -21.26 16.86
N LEU A 615 4.27 -21.17 16.08
CA LEU A 615 3.06 -21.95 16.29
C LEU A 615 3.27 -23.45 16.04
N ILE A 616 4.20 -23.85 15.18
CA ILE A 616 4.51 -25.27 14.92
C ILE A 616 4.98 -25.98 16.21
N PRO A 617 6.11 -25.60 16.85
CA PRO A 617 6.56 -26.23 18.09
C PRO A 617 5.58 -25.98 19.23
N THR A 618 4.91 -24.82 19.29
CA THR A 618 3.88 -24.55 20.33
C THR A 618 2.73 -25.54 20.26
N THR A 619 2.24 -25.83 19.06
CA THR A 619 1.14 -26.78 18.84
C THR A 619 1.58 -28.21 19.20
N ILE A 620 2.79 -28.61 18.80
CA ILE A 620 3.37 -29.91 19.17
C ILE A 620 3.53 -30.03 20.70
N LEU A 621 4.07 -29.00 21.35
CA LEU A 621 4.27 -28.98 22.79
C LEU A 621 2.95 -29.06 23.55
N LEU A 622 1.93 -28.28 23.16
CA LEU A 622 0.59 -28.36 23.77
C LEU A 622 -0.08 -29.71 23.52
N PHE A 623 0.15 -30.31 22.35
CA PHE A 623 -0.31 -31.67 22.08
C PHE A 623 0.35 -32.70 23.00
N LEU A 624 1.67 -32.63 23.20
CA LEU A 624 2.41 -33.49 24.15
C LEU A 624 1.98 -33.23 25.60
N ALA A 625 1.78 -31.96 25.94
CA ALA A 625 1.34 -31.49 27.24
C ALA A 625 -0.02 -32.07 27.64
N SER A 626 -0.95 -32.23 26.70
CA SER A 626 -2.27 -32.85 26.95
C SER A 626 -2.20 -34.27 27.55
N LYS A 627 -1.08 -34.98 27.36
CA LYS A 627 -0.83 -36.27 28.01
C LYS A 627 0.00 -36.13 29.28
N ARG A 628 1.05 -35.31 29.24
CA ARG A 628 2.03 -35.20 30.33
C ARG A 628 1.52 -34.41 31.54
N TRP A 629 0.52 -33.56 31.37
CA TRP A 629 -0.06 -32.73 32.45
C TRP A 629 -1.31 -33.33 33.09
N ARG A 630 -1.56 -34.63 32.91
CA ARG A 630 -2.62 -35.31 33.64
C ARG A 630 -2.14 -35.61 35.06
N ARG A 631 -3.03 -35.54 36.06
CA ARG A 631 -2.68 -35.83 37.47
C ARG A 631 -2.08 -37.22 37.66
N ASP A 632 -2.52 -38.15 36.85
CA ASP A 632 -2.14 -39.56 36.86
C ASP A 632 -0.85 -39.83 36.03
N ALA A 633 -0.30 -38.85 35.34
CA ALA A 633 0.92 -39.02 34.53
C ALA A 633 2.20 -39.24 35.35
N LEU A 634 2.20 -38.84 36.64
CA LEU A 634 3.36 -38.90 37.55
C LEU A 634 3.30 -40.05 38.57
N GLN A 635 2.13 -40.68 38.74
CA GLN A 635 2.03 -41.85 39.62
C GLN A 635 2.77 -43.03 38.98
N ARG A 636 3.92 -43.40 39.54
CA ARG A 636 4.48 -44.74 39.37
C ARG A 636 3.53 -45.68 40.13
N ASP A 637 2.92 -46.63 39.44
CA ASP A 637 2.17 -47.69 40.09
C ASP A 637 3.13 -48.60 40.86
N TYR A 638 3.48 -48.19 42.09
CA TYR A 638 4.20 -49.03 43.05
C TYR A 638 3.35 -50.24 43.51
N SER A 639 2.08 -50.28 43.11
CA SER A 639 1.09 -51.33 43.37
C SER A 639 1.54 -52.72 42.91
N TYR A 640 2.44 -52.81 41.91
CA TYR A 640 2.88 -54.09 41.34
C TYR A 640 4.18 -54.65 41.97
N VAL A 641 4.97 -53.84 42.68
CA VAL A 641 6.17 -54.34 43.37
C VAL A 641 5.80 -55.06 44.68
N ALA A 642 4.68 -54.70 45.31
CA ALA A 642 4.21 -55.34 46.54
C ALA A 642 3.67 -56.78 46.36
N LEU A 643 3.46 -57.24 45.12
CA LEU A 643 3.03 -58.62 44.81
C LEU A 643 4.15 -59.51 44.24
N ALA A 644 5.27 -58.92 43.82
CA ALA A 644 6.41 -59.65 43.28
C ALA A 644 7.46 -60.01 44.35
N ASP A 645 7.56 -59.23 45.44
CA ASP A 645 8.29 -59.63 46.63
C ASP A 645 7.41 -60.56 47.47
N GLY A 646 7.48 -61.85 47.15
CA GLY A 646 6.74 -62.92 47.79
C GLY A 646 6.93 -62.97 49.31
N TYR A 647 6.03 -62.31 50.03
CA TYR A 647 5.59 -62.75 51.34
C TYR A 647 4.18 -63.30 51.18
N THR A 648 4.10 -64.60 50.89
CA THR A 648 2.95 -65.44 51.25
C THR A 648 2.79 -65.41 52.77
N ILE A 649 2.21 -64.33 53.30
CA ILE A 649 1.58 -64.38 54.61
C ILE A 649 0.31 -65.20 54.40
N ASN A 650 0.36 -66.47 54.78
CA ASN A 650 -0.80 -67.32 55.00
C ASN A 650 -1.70 -66.64 56.05
N ASN A 651 -2.60 -65.76 55.63
CA ASN A 651 -3.71 -65.30 56.46
C ASN A 651 -4.99 -66.03 56.03
N HIS A 652 -5.06 -67.31 56.41
CA HIS A 652 -6.32 -67.82 56.94
C HIS A 652 -6.48 -67.19 58.34
N GLU A 653 -7.68 -66.70 58.66
CA GLU A 653 -8.01 -65.89 59.85
C GLU A 653 -7.53 -64.43 59.81
N TYR A 654 -8.38 -63.54 59.29
CA TYR A 654 -8.78 -62.27 59.94
C TYR A 654 -9.80 -61.57 59.04
N HIS A 655 -10.91 -62.25 58.74
CA HIS A 655 -12.13 -61.64 58.22
C HIS A 655 -13.12 -61.48 59.38
N SER A 656 -12.85 -60.53 60.27
CA SER A 656 -13.86 -59.95 61.18
C SER A 656 -13.26 -58.72 61.86
N GLN A 657 -13.97 -57.60 61.81
CA GLN A 657 -13.69 -56.31 62.47
C GLN A 657 -12.86 -55.26 61.70
N ALA A 658 -13.38 -54.82 60.54
CA ALA A 658 -13.13 -53.45 60.08
C ALA A 658 -14.34 -52.89 59.31
N TYR A 659 -15.47 -52.76 60.01
CA TYR A 659 -16.50 -51.77 59.71
C TYR A 659 -16.75 -51.00 61.01
N LYS A 660 -16.06 -49.87 61.16
CA LYS A 660 -16.40 -48.74 62.02
C LYS A 660 -15.81 -47.48 61.42
#